data_AF-A0A174SPB2-F1
#
_entry.id   AF-A0A174SPB2-F1
#
_cell.length_a   1.000
_cell.length_b   1.000
_cell.length_c   1.000
_cell.angle_alpha   90.00
_cell.angle_beta   90.00
_cell.angle_gamma   90.00
#
_symmetry.space_group_name_H-M   'P 1'
#
loop_
_entity.id
_entity.type
_entity.pdbx_description
1 polymer ?
#
loop_
_entity_poly.entity_id
_entity_poly.type
_entity_poly.pdbx_seq_one_letter_code
_entity_poly.pdbx_strand_id
1 'polypeptide(L)'
;MNDMHKMKTRHNSLVWIFLALAFFVQFTQAQPQVQNIADIYIRDPYILPDAKTGTYYMYRSASTKNDKGELMGGVEAFKSKDLVNWEGPLRVFTVPEGNWITGDIWAPEVHFYNGKYYLFATLNSDIKWKKSQPGWVDYTFRGTQIFHSDSPEGPFQPFDSTPHTPMGRMALDGTLWVEDGIPYMIYCHEWVQIADGSMELVRLTDDLSAPVGNSLTLFHASAAPWSTGSTHPAPLPTSFVTDGCFLYWTKTGKLLMIWSSFMDSEYAIGIAESVTGKVTGPWKQQEAPMFNKNGGHGMIFKSFDGRLYITFHGPNSPSGSERAHIYELEDTGNTLVLKKELSAQKQDKTAPFWGKQEAYLINQTEKSFHLVNTLLKENPPSSSKPTSARKAALQLLDGIFHDTRLDGSETVSHFMESRMKEILEDMRNPPKTGMKIYKLYNDGFIVKTKSVTVAFDLYRGRTMENSATLISDATMQALVAQCDIMFLSHNHPDHIDPEVVKMFTDRGKQVVAPANSLKENKQVTHIRSEQILDRVFEVNGGKLNVRILPGHQSELINNIHVITTPEGLTFAQTGDQYSDEDLKWLLNVKTKIPALDVLLINCWANRMSDVIEGFGPKLVITGHENELGHTIDHRESYWASFTKLENIARPNCLMTWGETYWYKR
;
A
#
# COMPACT_ATOMS: atom_id res chain seq x y z
N MET A 1 -8.67 -25.93 -82.56
CA MET A 1 -9.20 -24.59 -82.88
C MET A 1 -10.27 -24.27 -81.85
N ASN A 2 -10.02 -23.23 -81.06
CA ASN A 2 -10.89 -22.41 -80.20
C ASN A 2 -11.73 -23.02 -79.05
N ASP A 3 -11.28 -22.65 -77.83
CA ASP A 3 -11.99 -22.10 -76.67
C ASP A 3 -13.51 -22.31 -76.45
N MET A 4 -13.88 -22.69 -75.21
CA MET A 4 -14.63 -21.79 -74.29
C MET A 4 -15.00 -22.45 -72.93
N HIS A 5 -14.66 -21.72 -71.85
CA HIS A 5 -15.34 -21.56 -70.54
C HIS A 5 -16.46 -22.52 -70.06
N LYS A 6 -16.33 -23.02 -68.80
CA LYS A 6 -17.16 -22.61 -67.63
C LYS A 6 -16.83 -23.38 -66.34
N MET A 7 -16.82 -22.64 -65.22
CA MET A 7 -16.76 -23.09 -63.81
C MET A 7 -17.99 -23.90 -63.37
N LYS A 8 -17.82 -24.84 -62.42
CA LYS A 8 -18.40 -24.77 -61.06
C LYS A 8 -18.08 -26.00 -60.16
N THR A 9 -17.73 -25.67 -58.91
CA THR A 9 -18.06 -26.34 -57.61
C THR A 9 -17.44 -27.69 -57.18
N ARG A 10 -16.39 -27.54 -56.34
CA ARG A 10 -16.21 -27.98 -54.93
C ARG A 10 -16.41 -29.45 -54.47
N HIS A 11 -15.28 -29.93 -53.91
CA HIS A 11 -15.06 -30.69 -52.66
C HIS A 11 -15.23 -32.22 -52.63
N ASN A 12 -14.09 -32.91 -52.49
CA ASN A 12 -13.77 -33.83 -51.39
C ASN A 12 -12.26 -34.16 -51.47
N SER A 13 -11.47 -33.71 -50.48
CA SER A 13 -10.90 -34.54 -49.40
C SER A 13 -9.52 -35.11 -49.75
N LEU A 14 -8.45 -34.50 -49.22
CA LEU A 14 -7.21 -35.21 -48.89
C LEU A 14 -6.38 -34.40 -47.88
N VAL A 15 -6.17 -35.07 -46.75
CA VAL A 15 -5.38 -34.65 -45.58
C VAL A 15 -3.91 -34.51 -45.98
N TRP A 16 -3.32 -33.36 -45.70
CA TRP A 16 -1.87 -33.15 -45.71
C TRP A 16 -1.38 -32.85 -44.30
N ILE A 17 -0.56 -33.75 -43.77
CA ILE A 17 0.21 -33.57 -42.54
C ILE A 17 1.42 -32.68 -42.91
N PHE A 18 1.46 -31.45 -42.40
CA PHE A 18 2.65 -30.60 -42.43
C PHE A 18 3.34 -30.62 -41.06
N LEU A 19 4.55 -31.17 -41.04
CA LEU A 19 5.56 -30.94 -40.00
C LEU A 19 6.01 -29.49 -40.07
N ALA A 20 5.59 -28.67 -39.10
CA ALA A 20 6.18 -27.35 -38.86
C ALA A 20 7.14 -27.46 -37.66
N LEU A 21 8.44 -27.58 -37.96
CA LEU A 21 9.50 -27.27 -36.99
C LEU A 21 9.40 -25.79 -36.64
N ALA A 22 8.85 -25.48 -35.48
CA ALA A 22 8.91 -24.15 -34.89
C ALA A 22 10.36 -23.89 -34.43
N PHE A 23 11.07 -23.07 -35.19
CA PHE A 23 12.26 -22.38 -34.70
C PHE A 23 11.81 -21.41 -33.60
N PHE A 24 11.90 -21.82 -32.34
CA PHE A 24 11.92 -20.90 -31.21
C PHE A 24 13.25 -20.16 -31.24
N VAL A 25 13.27 -18.97 -31.85
CA VAL A 25 14.32 -17.99 -31.56
C VAL A 25 14.07 -17.52 -30.14
N GLN A 26 14.81 -18.07 -29.18
CA GLN A 26 14.92 -17.48 -27.85
C GLN A 26 15.66 -16.15 -28.01
N PHE A 27 14.92 -15.05 -28.03
CA PHE A 27 15.51 -13.75 -27.70
C PHE A 27 15.92 -13.81 -26.24
N THR A 28 17.21 -13.96 -25.99
CA THR A 28 17.79 -13.67 -24.68
C THR A 28 17.69 -12.16 -24.48
N GLN A 29 16.57 -11.68 -23.92
CA GLN A 29 16.59 -10.40 -23.22
C GLN A 29 17.61 -10.57 -22.08
N ALA A 30 18.66 -9.75 -22.09
CA ALA A 30 19.60 -9.68 -21.00
C ALA A 30 18.79 -9.51 -19.70
N GLN A 31 19.00 -10.38 -18.72
CA GLN A 31 18.31 -10.22 -17.45
C GLN A 31 18.68 -8.84 -16.87
N PRO A 32 17.69 -8.06 -16.41
CA PRO A 32 17.95 -6.73 -15.90
C PRO A 32 18.90 -6.81 -14.71
N GLN A 33 19.95 -5.98 -14.76
CA GLN A 33 21.01 -5.99 -13.78
C GLN A 33 20.51 -5.32 -12.49
N VAL A 34 20.66 -6.01 -11.37
CA VAL A 34 20.44 -5.41 -10.04
C VAL A 34 21.66 -4.57 -9.68
N GLN A 35 21.44 -3.31 -9.34
CA GLN A 35 22.47 -2.34 -8.99
C GLN A 35 22.15 -1.71 -7.63
N ASN A 36 23.18 -1.39 -6.85
CA ASN A 36 22.99 -0.59 -5.65
C ASN A 36 22.70 0.87 -6.05
N ILE A 37 21.84 1.57 -5.31
CA ILE A 37 21.51 2.98 -5.57
C ILE A 37 22.76 3.88 -5.67
N ALA A 38 23.81 3.58 -4.90
CA ALA A 38 25.06 4.33 -4.91
C ALA A 38 25.85 4.19 -6.23
N ASP A 39 25.56 3.17 -7.03
CA ASP A 39 26.21 2.91 -8.31
C ASP A 39 25.41 3.49 -9.49
N ILE A 40 24.14 3.87 -9.26
CA ILE A 40 23.27 4.40 -10.32
C ILE A 40 23.53 5.89 -10.51
N TYR A 41 24.11 6.23 -11.66
CA TYR A 41 24.14 7.61 -12.13
C TYR A 41 22.72 8.12 -12.41
N ILE A 42 22.35 9.18 -11.70
CA ILE A 42 21.03 9.82 -11.83
C ILE A 42 21.08 11.26 -11.31
N ARG A 43 20.43 12.15 -12.06
CA ARG A 43 20.03 13.49 -11.64
C ARG A 43 18.52 13.52 -11.50
N ASP A 44 18.03 14.41 -10.65
CA ASP A 44 16.61 14.70 -10.49
C ASP A 44 15.77 13.42 -10.22
N PRO A 45 16.16 12.58 -9.24
CA PRO A 45 15.51 11.29 -9.03
C PRO A 45 14.08 11.47 -8.57
N TYR A 46 13.13 10.88 -9.30
CA TYR A 46 11.75 10.78 -8.86
C TYR A 46 11.42 9.33 -8.48
N ILE A 47 10.95 9.11 -7.25
CA ILE A 47 10.54 7.78 -6.76
C ILE A 47 9.03 7.72 -6.61
N LEU A 48 8.38 6.80 -7.33
CA LEU A 48 6.97 6.45 -7.19
C LEU A 48 6.82 5.16 -6.36
N PRO A 49 6.27 5.22 -5.13
CA PRO A 49 5.83 4.05 -4.39
C PRO A 49 4.51 3.52 -4.97
N ASP A 50 4.57 2.55 -5.87
CA ASP A 50 3.38 1.98 -6.49
C ASP A 50 2.80 0.85 -5.64
N ALA A 51 1.75 1.15 -4.88
CA ALA A 51 1.08 0.18 -4.00
C ALA A 51 0.41 -0.97 -4.79
N LYS A 52 0.01 -0.73 -6.04
CA LYS A 52 -0.66 -1.73 -6.90
C LYS A 52 0.27 -2.91 -7.21
N THR A 53 1.54 -2.64 -7.48
CA THR A 53 2.57 -3.65 -7.74
C THR A 53 3.44 -3.96 -6.52
N GLY A 54 3.34 -3.15 -5.46
CA GLY A 54 4.21 -3.21 -4.28
C GLY A 54 5.68 -2.96 -4.65
N THR A 55 5.93 -2.02 -5.57
CA THR A 55 7.27 -1.72 -6.13
C THR A 55 7.54 -0.23 -6.07
N TYR A 56 8.77 0.15 -5.75
CA TYR A 56 9.26 1.51 -5.94
C TYR A 56 9.82 1.65 -7.35
N TYR A 57 9.39 2.68 -8.08
CA TYR A 57 9.91 3.02 -9.41
C TYR A 57 10.70 4.31 -9.32
N MET A 58 11.99 4.28 -9.68
CA MET A 58 12.85 5.47 -9.77
C MET A 58 13.07 5.83 -11.23
N TYR A 59 12.68 7.04 -11.62
CA TYR A 59 12.74 7.50 -13.01
C TYR A 59 13.94 8.41 -13.24
N ARG A 60 14.58 8.27 -14.41
CA ARG A 60 15.68 9.15 -14.84
C ARG A 60 15.56 9.51 -16.31
N SER A 61 16.12 10.66 -16.66
CA SER A 61 16.38 11.05 -18.04
C SER A 61 17.33 10.06 -18.72
N ALA A 62 17.07 9.78 -19.99
CA ALA A 62 17.93 8.94 -20.84
C ALA A 62 17.86 9.38 -22.31
N SER A 63 18.89 9.06 -23.08
CA SER A 63 18.80 9.06 -24.54
C SER A 63 18.33 7.68 -25.00
N THR A 64 17.19 7.60 -25.67
CA THR A 64 16.56 6.34 -26.06
C THR A 64 16.43 6.26 -27.58
N LYS A 65 16.34 5.05 -28.13
CA LYS A 65 16.13 4.87 -29.58
C LYS A 65 14.65 4.75 -29.90
N ASN A 66 14.19 5.48 -30.92
CA ASN A 66 12.87 5.27 -31.50
C ASN A 66 12.81 3.99 -32.36
N ASP A 67 11.66 3.70 -32.96
CA ASP A 67 11.45 2.50 -33.78
C ASP A 67 12.33 2.46 -35.05
N LYS A 68 12.85 3.60 -35.49
CA LYS A 68 13.79 3.74 -36.61
C LYS A 68 15.26 3.63 -36.17
N GLY A 69 15.51 3.49 -34.87
CA GLY A 69 16.85 3.40 -34.29
C GLY A 69 17.55 4.74 -34.05
N GLU A 70 16.85 5.86 -34.23
CA GLU A 70 17.36 7.22 -34.03
C GLU A 70 17.34 7.58 -32.55
N LEU A 71 18.38 8.29 -32.08
CA LEU A 71 18.45 8.75 -30.70
C LEU A 71 17.51 9.93 -30.48
N MET A 72 16.65 9.79 -29.48
CA MET A 72 15.67 10.77 -29.02
C MET A 72 15.79 10.94 -27.50
N GLY A 73 15.25 12.04 -26.97
CA GLY A 73 14.97 12.13 -25.54
C GLY A 73 14.12 10.95 -25.07
N GLY A 74 14.31 10.51 -23.84
CA GLY A 74 13.52 9.44 -23.25
C GLY A 74 13.69 9.34 -21.73
N VAL A 75 12.96 8.39 -21.17
CA VAL A 75 12.97 8.13 -19.72
C VAL A 75 13.18 6.64 -19.50
N GLU A 76 14.03 6.33 -18.53
CA GLU A 76 14.23 5.01 -17.99
C GLU A 76 13.68 4.93 -16.56
N ALA A 77 13.25 3.74 -16.16
CA ALA A 77 12.87 3.43 -14.80
C ALA A 77 13.74 2.31 -14.22
N PHE A 78 13.95 2.37 -12.92
CA PHE A 78 14.50 1.30 -12.10
C PHE A 78 13.44 0.84 -11.12
N LYS A 79 13.45 -0.46 -10.78
CA LYS A 79 12.49 -1.07 -9.85
C LYS A 79 13.18 -1.50 -8.58
N SER A 80 12.59 -1.23 -7.42
CA SER A 80 13.11 -1.72 -6.14
C SER A 80 12.00 -2.21 -5.22
N LYS A 81 12.36 -3.12 -4.32
CA LYS A 81 11.52 -3.54 -3.19
C LYS A 81 12.01 -2.98 -1.86
N ASP A 82 13.21 -2.41 -1.80
CA ASP A 82 13.89 -2.03 -0.57
C ASP A 82 14.54 -0.64 -0.59
N LEU A 83 14.39 0.11 -1.69
CA LEU A 83 14.99 1.44 -1.94
C LEU A 83 16.52 1.45 -2.03
N VAL A 84 17.17 0.29 -1.94
CA VAL A 84 18.64 0.16 -1.94
C VAL A 84 19.12 -0.57 -3.20
N ASN A 85 18.47 -1.68 -3.54
CA ASN A 85 18.79 -2.52 -4.68
C ASN A 85 17.74 -2.29 -5.77
N TRP A 86 18.22 -1.96 -6.96
CA TRP A 86 17.40 -1.46 -8.06
C TRP A 86 17.65 -2.30 -9.32
N GLU A 87 16.60 -2.91 -9.85
CA GLU A 87 16.58 -3.66 -11.11
C GLU A 87 16.29 -2.71 -12.28
N GLY A 88 17.15 -2.70 -13.29
CA GLY A 88 16.98 -1.86 -14.48
C GLY A 88 18.31 -1.55 -15.19
N PRO A 89 18.34 -0.53 -16.07
CA PRO A 89 17.21 0.33 -16.45
C PRO A 89 16.20 -0.35 -17.37
N LEU A 90 14.93 0.07 -17.28
CA LEU A 90 13.85 -0.23 -18.21
C LEU A 90 13.47 1.04 -18.97
N ARG A 91 13.48 1.03 -20.31
CA ARG A 91 12.97 2.15 -21.11
C ARG A 91 11.45 2.25 -20.96
N VAL A 92 10.95 3.36 -20.41
CA VAL A 92 9.51 3.60 -20.20
C VAL A 92 8.92 4.65 -21.14
N PHE A 93 9.76 5.51 -21.71
CA PHE A 93 9.33 6.56 -22.64
C PHE A 93 10.44 6.91 -23.65
N THR A 94 10.00 7.24 -24.87
CA THR A 94 10.81 7.82 -25.94
C THR A 94 9.98 8.94 -26.56
N VAL A 95 10.58 10.12 -26.75
CA VAL A 95 9.87 11.25 -27.35
C VAL A 95 9.39 10.88 -28.76
N PRO A 96 8.11 11.11 -29.10
CA PRO A 96 7.59 10.86 -30.44
C PRO A 96 8.28 11.71 -31.50
N GLU A 97 8.53 11.15 -32.69
CA GLU A 97 9.19 11.86 -33.80
C GLU A 97 8.43 13.11 -34.26
N GLY A 98 7.09 13.09 -34.19
CA GLY A 98 6.23 14.22 -34.55
C GLY A 98 6.01 15.25 -33.45
N ASN A 99 6.74 15.17 -32.33
CA ASN A 99 6.60 16.11 -31.23
C ASN A 99 7.27 17.46 -31.56
N TRP A 100 6.82 18.55 -30.94
CA TRP A 100 7.38 19.90 -31.15
C TRP A 100 8.90 19.97 -30.95
N ILE A 101 9.43 19.15 -30.05
CA ILE A 101 10.84 18.97 -29.75
C ILE A 101 11.08 17.48 -29.49
N THR A 102 12.25 16.98 -29.91
CA THR A 102 12.68 15.59 -29.74
C THR A 102 13.99 15.43 -28.95
N GLY A 103 14.56 16.55 -28.47
CA GLY A 103 15.84 16.58 -27.74
C GLY A 103 15.75 16.04 -26.30
N ASP A 104 16.78 16.33 -25.51
CA ASP A 104 16.95 15.73 -24.18
C ASP A 104 15.79 16.02 -23.23
N ILE A 105 15.47 15.03 -22.39
CA ILE A 105 14.50 15.16 -21.30
C ILE A 105 15.23 15.53 -20.01
N TRP A 106 14.68 16.47 -19.26
CA TRP A 106 15.10 16.78 -17.89
C TRP A 106 13.99 16.46 -16.89
N ALA A 107 14.40 16.08 -15.68
CA ALA A 107 13.57 15.92 -14.49
C ALA A 107 12.22 15.19 -14.71
N PRO A 108 12.23 13.91 -15.11
CA PRO A 108 10.99 13.16 -15.31
C PRO A 108 10.34 12.81 -13.97
N GLU A 109 9.10 13.26 -13.76
CA GLU A 109 8.26 12.86 -12.63
C GLU A 109 7.11 11.98 -13.08
N VAL A 110 6.79 10.91 -12.33
CA VAL A 110 5.63 10.06 -12.64
C VAL A 110 4.64 10.05 -11.50
N HIS A 111 3.46 10.62 -11.76
CA HIS A 111 2.38 10.76 -10.78
C HIS A 111 1.28 9.74 -11.04
N PHE A 112 0.81 9.06 -9.99
CA PHE A 112 -0.44 8.29 -10.06
C PHE A 112 -1.62 9.20 -9.75
N TYR A 113 -2.57 9.29 -10.68
CA TYR A 113 -3.74 10.16 -10.55
C TYR A 113 -4.93 9.53 -11.28
N ASN A 114 -6.11 9.52 -10.67
CA ASN A 114 -7.36 8.99 -11.24
C ASN A 114 -7.22 7.62 -11.96
N GLY A 115 -6.45 6.70 -11.40
CA GLY A 115 -6.29 5.34 -11.93
C GLY A 115 -5.26 5.16 -13.05
N LYS A 116 -4.57 6.23 -13.45
CA LYS A 116 -3.53 6.25 -14.49
C LYS A 116 -2.22 6.83 -13.99
N TYR A 117 -1.17 6.68 -14.77
CA TYR A 117 0.17 7.22 -14.50
C TYR A 117 0.48 8.34 -15.49
N TYR A 118 1.02 9.44 -14.98
CA TYR A 118 1.29 10.64 -15.75
C TYR A 118 2.76 11.03 -15.63
N LEU A 119 3.47 11.01 -16.74
CA LEU A 119 4.86 11.45 -16.83
C LEU A 119 4.89 12.93 -17.15
N PHE A 120 5.43 13.73 -16.23
CA PHE A 120 5.78 15.13 -16.45
C PHE A 120 7.26 15.14 -16.82
N ALA A 121 7.59 15.70 -17.99
CA ALA A 121 8.95 15.73 -18.48
C ALA A 121 9.25 17.07 -19.15
N THR A 122 10.41 17.65 -18.85
CA THR A 122 10.86 18.88 -19.51
C THR A 122 11.61 18.52 -20.77
N LEU A 123 11.13 18.97 -21.93
CA LEU A 123 11.77 18.75 -23.21
C LEU A 123 12.65 19.95 -23.57
N ASN A 124 13.85 19.64 -24.06
CA ASN A 124 14.88 20.61 -24.38
C ASN A 124 15.20 20.62 -25.88
N SER A 125 15.50 21.80 -26.41
CA SER A 125 16.09 21.93 -27.75
C SER A 125 17.27 22.89 -27.79
N ASP A 126 17.99 22.84 -28.90
CA ASP A 126 18.97 23.82 -29.35
C ASP A 126 18.35 24.94 -30.22
N ILE A 127 17.03 24.91 -30.44
CA ILE A 127 16.32 25.86 -31.30
C ILE A 127 16.18 27.20 -30.57
N LYS A 128 16.84 28.23 -31.09
CA LYS A 128 16.80 29.60 -30.55
C LYS A 128 15.56 30.34 -31.02
N TRP A 129 14.85 31.00 -30.11
CA TRP A 129 13.58 31.69 -30.40
C TRP A 129 13.63 33.21 -30.20
N LYS A 130 14.66 33.73 -29.53
CA LYS A 130 14.98 35.17 -29.46
C LYS A 130 16.47 35.41 -29.28
N LYS A 131 16.95 36.60 -29.64
CA LYS A 131 18.37 36.98 -29.55
C LYS A 131 18.80 37.22 -28.09
N SER A 132 19.88 36.57 -27.66
CA SER A 132 20.56 36.79 -26.37
C SER A 132 21.42 38.07 -26.40
N GLN A 133 21.62 38.67 -25.22
CA GLN A 133 22.59 39.75 -25.07
C GLN A 133 24.03 39.18 -25.09
N PRO A 134 25.04 39.92 -25.56
CA PRO A 134 26.42 39.43 -25.58
C PRO A 134 26.89 38.93 -24.22
N GLY A 135 27.48 37.73 -24.18
CA GLY A 135 27.96 37.10 -22.94
C GLY A 135 26.89 36.37 -22.11
N TRP A 136 25.62 36.41 -22.52
CA TRP A 136 24.54 35.65 -21.89
C TRP A 136 24.25 34.34 -22.63
N VAL A 137 23.61 33.41 -21.92
CA VAL A 137 23.17 32.12 -22.46
C VAL A 137 22.08 32.34 -23.52
N ASP A 138 22.04 31.47 -24.52
CA ASP A 138 21.04 31.53 -25.58
C ASP A 138 19.63 31.20 -25.09
N TYR A 139 18.64 31.87 -25.68
CA TYR A 139 17.24 31.61 -25.41
C TYR A 139 16.73 30.52 -26.36
N THR A 140 16.63 29.29 -25.86
CA THR A 140 16.12 28.13 -26.61
C THR A 140 14.70 27.75 -26.19
N PHE A 141 14.02 26.93 -27.00
CA PHE A 141 12.73 26.39 -26.58
C PHE A 141 12.92 25.28 -25.55
N ARG A 142 12.15 25.40 -24.46
CA ARG A 142 12.09 24.45 -23.34
C ARG A 142 10.74 24.52 -22.66
N GLY A 143 10.17 23.38 -22.32
CA GLY A 143 8.86 23.32 -21.68
C GLY A 143 8.56 21.96 -21.09
N THR A 144 7.75 21.93 -20.03
CA THR A 144 7.21 20.68 -19.48
C THR A 144 5.99 20.23 -20.27
N GLN A 145 5.98 18.95 -20.64
CA GLN A 145 4.88 18.27 -21.30
C GLN A 145 4.45 17.07 -20.46
N ILE A 146 3.15 16.82 -20.42
CA ILE A 146 2.56 15.69 -19.69
C ILE A 146 2.20 14.58 -20.68
N PHE A 147 2.59 13.35 -20.33
CA PHE A 147 2.29 12.10 -21.03
C PHE A 147 1.53 11.16 -20.10
N HIS A 148 0.79 10.19 -20.64
CA HIS A 148 -0.05 9.28 -19.83
C HIS A 148 0.20 7.79 -20.15
N SER A 149 -0.08 6.92 -19.17
CA SER A 149 0.04 5.47 -19.29
C SER A 149 -0.93 4.75 -18.33
N ASP A 150 -1.28 3.50 -18.65
CA ASP A 150 -2.02 2.60 -17.75
C ASP A 150 -1.09 1.81 -16.79
N SER A 151 0.23 1.97 -16.96
CA SER A 151 1.28 1.27 -16.22
C SER A 151 2.39 2.25 -15.80
N PRO A 152 2.99 2.08 -14.60
CA PRO A 152 4.16 2.87 -14.18
C PRO A 152 5.40 2.58 -15.06
N GLU A 153 5.39 1.49 -15.81
CA GLU A 153 6.45 1.07 -16.74
C GLU A 153 6.22 1.59 -18.17
N GLY A 154 5.21 2.43 -18.39
CA GLY A 154 4.83 2.90 -19.71
C GLY A 154 4.18 1.80 -20.59
N PRO A 155 4.21 1.96 -21.92
CA PRO A 155 4.75 3.11 -22.63
C PRO A 155 3.91 4.37 -22.39
N PHE A 156 4.55 5.48 -22.01
CA PHE A 156 3.87 6.77 -21.88
C PHE A 156 3.55 7.37 -23.26
N GLN A 157 2.34 7.91 -23.40
CA GLN A 157 1.80 8.46 -24.65
C GLN A 157 1.50 9.96 -24.51
N PRO A 158 1.72 10.77 -25.56
CA PRO A 158 1.38 12.19 -25.54
C PRO A 158 -0.14 12.40 -25.60
N PHE A 159 -0.63 13.48 -24.97
CA PHE A 159 -1.95 14.02 -25.25
C PHE A 159 -1.99 14.80 -26.57
N ASP A 160 -0.93 15.58 -26.81
CA ASP A 160 -0.73 16.42 -27.98
C ASP A 160 0.79 16.56 -28.25
N SER A 161 1.15 17.23 -29.34
CA SER A 161 2.49 17.48 -29.83
C SER A 161 3.16 18.73 -29.25
N THR A 162 2.53 19.45 -28.31
CA THR A 162 3.02 20.72 -27.73
C THR A 162 3.10 20.65 -26.20
N PRO A 163 3.89 21.53 -25.54
CA PRO A 163 4.05 21.46 -24.08
C PRO A 163 2.84 22.05 -23.34
N HIS A 164 2.68 21.64 -22.08
CA HIS A 164 1.68 22.19 -21.17
C HIS A 164 2.07 23.57 -20.67
N THR A 165 3.37 23.85 -20.59
CA THR A 165 3.89 25.19 -20.25
C THR A 165 3.83 26.13 -21.46
N PRO A 166 3.64 27.44 -21.26
CA PRO A 166 3.55 28.39 -22.38
C PRO A 166 4.80 28.39 -23.28
N MET A 167 4.64 28.21 -24.60
CA MET A 167 5.76 28.17 -25.56
C MET A 167 6.58 29.48 -25.64
N GLY A 168 6.00 30.61 -25.21
CA GLY A 168 6.69 31.90 -25.08
C GLY A 168 7.51 32.04 -23.80
N ARG A 169 7.71 30.96 -23.05
CA ARG A 169 8.54 30.89 -21.85
C ARG A 169 9.49 29.70 -21.95
N MET A 170 10.71 29.90 -21.51
CA MET A 170 11.61 28.84 -21.11
C MET A 170 11.11 28.35 -19.75
N ALA A 171 10.52 27.16 -19.74
CA ALA A 171 9.87 26.60 -18.56
C ALA A 171 10.35 25.16 -18.30
N LEU A 172 10.49 24.79 -17.04
CA LEU A 172 11.03 23.51 -16.63
C LEU A 172 10.43 23.01 -15.31
N ASP A 173 10.73 21.76 -14.97
CA ASP A 173 10.44 21.09 -13.69
C ASP A 173 8.98 21.17 -13.23
N GLY A 174 8.04 20.92 -14.14
CA GLY A 174 6.63 20.84 -13.78
C GLY A 174 6.31 19.64 -12.88
N THR A 175 5.75 19.90 -11.71
CA THR A 175 5.25 18.90 -10.76
C THR A 175 3.73 18.99 -10.58
N LEU A 176 3.09 17.86 -10.28
CA LEU A 176 1.65 17.79 -10.03
C LEU A 176 1.30 18.13 -8.58
N TRP A 177 0.28 18.96 -8.40
CA TRP A 177 -0.37 19.17 -7.11
C TRP A 177 -1.89 19.07 -7.26
N VAL A 178 -2.55 18.39 -6.32
CA VAL A 178 -4.02 18.30 -6.30
C VAL A 178 -4.54 18.89 -5.00
N GLU A 179 -5.33 19.96 -5.12
CA GLU A 179 -5.95 20.67 -3.99
C GLU A 179 -7.46 20.63 -4.15
N ASP A 180 -8.18 20.12 -3.14
CA ASP A 180 -9.64 20.01 -3.14
C ASP A 180 -10.20 19.32 -4.41
N GLY A 181 -9.47 18.34 -4.93
CA GLY A 181 -9.81 17.60 -6.16
C GLY A 181 -9.48 18.33 -7.46
N ILE A 182 -8.90 19.54 -7.41
CA ILE A 182 -8.51 20.33 -8.57
C ILE A 182 -7.01 20.13 -8.84
N PRO A 183 -6.61 19.67 -10.04
CA PRO A 183 -5.21 19.50 -10.37
C PRO A 183 -4.57 20.81 -10.83
N TYR A 184 -3.32 21.00 -10.42
CA TYR A 184 -2.44 22.09 -10.77
C TYR A 184 -1.06 21.56 -11.16
N MET A 185 -0.38 22.29 -12.02
CA MET A 185 1.06 22.14 -12.24
C MET A 185 1.77 23.33 -11.63
N ILE A 186 2.80 23.07 -10.83
CA ILE A 186 3.78 24.07 -10.42
C ILE A 186 5.03 23.84 -11.26
N TYR A 187 5.61 24.88 -11.85
CA TYR A 187 6.78 24.79 -12.70
C TYR A 187 7.65 26.04 -12.59
N CYS A 188 8.87 26.01 -13.11
CA CYS A 188 9.79 27.14 -13.08
C CYS A 188 9.70 27.98 -14.36
N HIS A 189 9.62 29.31 -14.25
CA HIS A 189 10.00 30.21 -15.34
C HIS A 189 11.51 30.46 -15.24
N GLU A 190 12.23 29.92 -16.22
CA GLU A 190 13.67 29.78 -16.12
C GLU A 190 14.43 31.10 -16.02
N TRP A 191 15.36 31.13 -15.07
CA TRP A 191 16.29 32.23 -14.81
C TRP A 191 17.09 32.69 -16.05
N VAL A 192 17.38 31.80 -17.01
CA VAL A 192 18.03 32.20 -18.27
C VAL A 192 17.20 33.27 -18.95
N GLN A 193 15.88 33.14 -18.96
CA GLN A 193 14.98 34.10 -19.60
C GLN A 193 14.76 35.37 -18.77
N ILE A 194 14.64 35.27 -17.45
CA ILE A 194 14.17 36.36 -16.57
C ILE A 194 15.17 36.82 -15.50
N ALA A 195 16.39 36.29 -15.53
CA ALA A 195 17.47 36.46 -14.55
C ALA A 195 17.15 35.95 -13.14
N ASP A 196 16.04 36.40 -12.55
CA ASP A 196 15.53 35.94 -11.27
C ASP A 196 14.37 34.96 -11.51
N GLY A 197 14.69 33.66 -11.54
CA GLY A 197 13.74 32.60 -11.83
C GLY A 197 12.51 32.66 -10.91
N SER A 198 11.36 32.19 -11.40
CA SER A 198 10.11 32.18 -10.63
C SER A 198 9.46 30.82 -10.58
N MET A 199 8.76 30.56 -9.48
CA MET A 199 7.81 29.47 -9.38
C MET A 199 6.45 29.94 -9.90
N GLU A 200 5.88 29.18 -10.83
CA GLU A 200 4.63 29.48 -11.51
C GLU A 200 3.61 28.37 -11.24
N LEU A 201 2.35 28.76 -11.05
CA LEU A 201 1.23 27.84 -10.85
C LEU A 201 0.26 27.96 -12.03
N VAL A 202 -0.14 26.84 -12.62
CA VAL A 202 -1.21 26.79 -13.60
C VAL A 202 -2.19 25.67 -13.25
N ARG A 203 -3.49 25.93 -13.39
CA ARG A 203 -4.50 24.88 -13.25
C ARG A 203 -4.43 23.93 -14.45
N LEU A 204 -4.68 22.65 -14.24
CA LEU A 204 -4.86 21.67 -15.31
C LEU A 204 -6.33 21.28 -15.47
N THR A 205 -6.69 20.73 -16.63
CA THR A 205 -7.96 20.00 -16.81
C THR A 205 -8.01 18.78 -15.88
N ASP A 206 -9.22 18.29 -15.57
CA ASP A 206 -9.41 17.20 -14.61
C ASP A 206 -8.71 15.88 -15.03
N ASP A 207 -8.41 15.72 -16.32
CA ASP A 207 -7.68 14.60 -16.91
C ASP A 207 -6.18 14.89 -17.19
N LEU A 208 -5.70 16.07 -16.80
CA LEU A 208 -4.34 16.61 -16.98
C LEU A 208 -3.94 16.86 -18.44
N SER A 209 -4.87 16.76 -19.39
CA SER A 209 -4.57 16.89 -20.83
C SER A 209 -4.16 18.29 -21.27
N ALA A 210 -4.57 19.35 -20.56
CA ALA A 210 -4.24 20.73 -20.93
C ALA A 210 -4.21 21.69 -19.71
N PRO A 211 -3.47 22.83 -19.80
CA PRO A 211 -3.59 23.92 -18.84
C PRO A 211 -4.92 24.68 -18.99
N VAL A 212 -5.40 25.25 -17.89
CA VAL A 212 -6.63 26.05 -17.82
C VAL A 212 -6.28 27.47 -17.36
N GLY A 213 -6.34 28.43 -18.28
CA GLY A 213 -6.08 29.84 -18.00
C GLY A 213 -4.59 30.21 -18.00
N ASN A 214 -4.28 31.34 -17.37
CA ASN A 214 -2.92 31.87 -17.29
C ASN A 214 -2.22 31.41 -16.00
N SER A 215 -0.89 31.31 -16.05
CA SER A 215 -0.08 31.02 -14.87
C SER A 215 -0.07 32.18 -13.88
N LEU A 216 -0.01 31.83 -12.59
CA LEU A 216 0.19 32.73 -11.46
C LEU A 216 1.63 32.58 -10.96
N THR A 217 2.39 33.68 -10.92
CA THR A 217 3.70 33.70 -10.25
C THR A 217 3.51 33.61 -8.73
N LEU A 218 4.13 32.59 -8.12
CA LEU A 218 4.07 32.34 -6.68
C LEU A 218 5.13 33.15 -5.93
N PHE A 219 6.38 33.08 -6.39
CA PHE A 219 7.53 33.85 -5.88
C PHE A 219 8.72 33.75 -6.83
N HIS A 220 9.69 34.65 -6.65
CA HIS A 220 11.00 34.61 -7.31
C HIS A 220 12.07 34.01 -6.38
N ALA A 221 13.14 33.46 -6.93
CA ALA A 221 14.21 32.86 -6.14
C ALA A 221 14.87 33.85 -5.17
N SER A 222 15.05 35.11 -5.58
CA SER A 222 15.62 36.16 -4.72
C SER A 222 14.79 36.47 -3.46
N ALA A 223 13.54 36.01 -3.38
CA ALA A 223 12.73 36.15 -2.17
C ALA A 223 13.23 35.29 -1.00
N ALA A 224 14.03 34.25 -1.27
CA ALA A 224 14.67 33.45 -0.24
C ALA A 224 16.01 34.08 0.16
N PRO A 225 16.22 34.43 1.45
CA PRO A 225 17.44 35.08 1.89
C PRO A 225 18.69 34.19 1.77
N TRP A 226 18.51 32.87 1.69
CA TRP A 226 19.60 31.91 1.48
C TRP A 226 19.97 31.71 0.00
N SER A 227 19.15 32.16 -0.96
CA SER A 227 19.48 32.08 -2.38
C SER A 227 20.39 33.26 -2.74
N THR A 228 21.69 33.00 -2.84
CA THR A 228 22.69 34.07 -3.06
C THR A 228 22.86 34.42 -4.54
N GLY A 229 22.28 33.61 -5.43
CA GLY A 229 22.40 33.78 -6.87
C GLY A 229 23.83 33.60 -7.40
N SER A 230 24.03 33.91 -8.68
CA SER A 230 25.32 33.92 -9.35
C SER A 230 25.59 35.29 -9.96
N THR A 231 26.76 35.86 -9.65
CA THR A 231 27.18 37.16 -10.17
C THR A 231 27.93 36.99 -11.49
N HIS A 232 27.64 37.86 -12.45
CA HIS A 232 28.24 37.85 -13.78
C HIS A 232 29.00 39.16 -14.05
N PRO A 233 29.99 39.18 -14.96
CA PRO A 233 30.62 40.43 -15.37
C PRO A 233 29.61 41.43 -15.92
N ALA A 234 29.73 42.71 -15.53
CA ALA A 234 28.87 43.77 -16.04
C ALA A 234 28.91 43.83 -17.59
N PRO A 235 27.77 44.06 -18.27
CA PRO A 235 26.47 44.53 -17.76
C PRO A 235 25.46 43.42 -17.43
N LEU A 236 25.88 42.16 -17.29
CA LEU A 236 24.96 41.04 -17.05
C LEU A 236 24.34 41.12 -15.64
N PRO A 237 23.04 40.79 -15.49
CA PRO A 237 22.38 40.79 -14.18
C PRO A 237 22.87 39.63 -13.32
N THR A 238 22.76 39.75 -12.00
CA THR A 238 22.82 38.59 -11.10
C THR A 238 21.67 37.65 -11.43
N SER A 239 21.95 36.35 -11.54
CA SER A 239 20.93 35.33 -11.81
C SER A 239 20.59 34.51 -10.57
N PHE A 240 19.32 34.17 -10.39
CA PHE A 240 18.83 33.31 -9.32
C PHE A 240 18.03 32.17 -9.91
N VAL A 241 18.42 30.94 -9.57
CA VAL A 241 17.81 29.72 -10.13
C VAL A 241 16.59 29.30 -9.30
N THR A 242 15.54 28.85 -9.96
CA THR A 242 14.42 28.09 -9.38
C THR A 242 14.37 26.73 -10.08
N ASP A 243 14.56 25.65 -9.34
CA ASP A 243 14.51 24.26 -9.85
C ASP A 243 13.75 23.33 -8.88
N GLY A 244 13.28 22.19 -9.40
CA GLY A 244 12.85 21.00 -8.64
C GLY A 244 11.95 21.26 -7.44
N CYS A 245 10.77 21.86 -7.67
CA CYS A 245 9.81 22.11 -6.60
C CYS A 245 8.97 20.86 -6.29
N PHE A 246 8.60 20.67 -5.01
CA PHE A 246 7.70 19.60 -4.60
C PHE A 246 6.92 19.99 -3.35
N LEU A 247 5.62 19.69 -3.30
CA LEU A 247 4.73 20.14 -2.23
C LEU A 247 4.45 19.06 -1.20
N TYR A 248 4.21 19.47 0.05
CA TYR A 248 3.95 18.56 1.16
C TYR A 248 3.01 19.17 2.20
N TRP A 249 2.01 18.38 2.62
CA TRP A 249 1.17 18.68 3.78
C TRP A 249 1.81 18.14 5.05
N THR A 250 2.08 19.02 6.01
CA THR A 250 2.52 18.62 7.34
C THR A 250 1.39 18.00 8.15
N LYS A 251 1.75 17.26 9.20
CA LYS A 251 0.86 16.69 10.22
C LYS A 251 0.03 17.72 10.97
N THR A 252 0.38 19.01 10.88
CA THR A 252 -0.40 20.10 11.47
C THR A 252 -1.31 20.81 10.47
N GLY A 253 -1.31 20.38 9.20
CA GLY A 253 -2.13 20.97 8.14
C GLY A 253 -1.50 22.18 7.45
N LYS A 254 -0.20 22.47 7.67
CA LYS A 254 0.53 23.47 6.87
C LYS A 254 0.92 22.92 5.51
N LEU A 255 0.87 23.77 4.49
CA LEU A 255 1.37 23.48 3.15
C LEU A 255 2.79 24.02 2.99
N LEU A 256 3.74 23.13 2.71
CA LEU A 256 5.13 23.44 2.42
C LEU A 256 5.45 23.13 0.96
N MET A 257 6.43 23.86 0.41
CA MET A 257 7.06 23.59 -0.87
C MET A 257 8.56 23.50 -0.64
N ILE A 258 9.16 22.34 -0.93
CA ILE A 258 10.60 22.26 -1.11
C ILE A 258 10.95 22.71 -2.52
N TRP A 259 12.10 23.34 -2.69
CA TRP A 259 12.60 23.76 -4.00
C TRP A 259 14.10 24.02 -3.94
N SER A 260 14.73 24.07 -5.11
CA SER A 260 16.18 24.19 -5.23
C SER A 260 16.66 25.48 -5.87
N SER A 261 17.82 25.93 -5.40
CA SER A 261 18.57 27.08 -5.89
C SER A 261 20.04 26.94 -5.47
N PHE A 262 20.82 28.02 -5.55
CA PHE A 262 22.21 28.05 -5.14
C PHE A 262 22.43 28.95 -3.91
N MET A 263 23.18 28.44 -2.94
CA MET A 263 23.71 29.19 -1.79
C MET A 263 25.23 29.12 -1.85
N ASP A 264 25.90 30.26 -1.98
CA ASP A 264 27.36 30.37 -2.07
C ASP A 264 27.99 29.44 -3.12
N SER A 265 27.33 29.32 -4.29
CA SER A 265 27.69 28.43 -5.40
C SER A 265 27.47 26.93 -5.17
N GLU A 266 26.92 26.54 -4.01
CA GLU A 266 26.52 25.16 -3.73
C GLU A 266 25.04 24.97 -4.05
N TYR A 267 24.71 23.86 -4.73
CA TYR A 267 23.31 23.52 -4.98
C TYR A 267 22.63 23.15 -3.66
N ALA A 268 21.43 23.67 -3.43
CA ALA A 268 20.74 23.65 -2.16
C ALA A 268 19.24 23.37 -2.30
N ILE A 269 18.62 22.96 -1.20
CA ILE A 269 17.18 22.77 -1.06
C ILE A 269 16.69 23.69 0.06
N GLY A 270 15.73 24.56 -0.24
CA GLY A 270 15.02 25.36 0.75
C GLY A 270 13.57 24.95 0.92
N ILE A 271 12.88 25.64 1.83
CA ILE A 271 11.47 25.42 2.14
C ILE A 271 10.73 26.76 2.09
N ALA A 272 9.60 26.78 1.40
CA ALA A 272 8.60 27.85 1.49
C ALA A 272 7.33 27.33 2.18
N GLU A 273 6.69 28.16 3.00
CA GLU A 273 5.41 27.89 3.65
C GLU A 273 4.31 28.73 3.00
N SER A 274 3.19 28.11 2.63
CA SER A 274 2.00 28.86 2.23
C SER A 274 1.32 29.44 3.46
N VAL A 275 1.25 30.77 3.54
CA VAL A 275 0.66 31.49 4.69
C VAL A 275 -0.84 31.19 4.84
N THR A 276 -1.51 30.89 3.74
CA THR A 276 -2.95 30.62 3.70
C THR A 276 -3.29 29.13 3.81
N GLY A 277 -2.28 28.25 3.69
CA GLY A 277 -2.52 26.83 3.46
C GLY A 277 -3.19 26.55 2.12
N LYS A 278 -3.01 27.42 1.11
CA LYS A 278 -3.46 27.19 -0.27
C LYS A 278 -2.30 27.29 -1.24
N VAL A 279 -2.33 26.52 -2.33
CA VAL A 279 -1.23 26.49 -3.32
C VAL A 279 -0.97 27.87 -3.97
N THR A 280 -2.00 28.70 -4.05
CA THR A 280 -1.92 30.08 -4.54
C THR A 280 -1.11 31.02 -3.63
N GLY A 281 -0.72 30.57 -2.43
CA GLY A 281 0.10 31.32 -1.50
C GLY A 281 -0.67 32.44 -0.76
N PRO A 282 0.00 33.55 -0.38
CA PRO A 282 1.41 33.85 -0.62
C PRO A 282 2.36 32.89 0.09
N TRP A 283 3.57 32.75 -0.45
CA TRP A 283 4.60 31.85 0.04
C TRP A 283 5.67 32.61 0.82
N LYS A 284 5.91 32.20 2.06
CA LYS A 284 6.94 32.74 2.93
C LYS A 284 8.14 31.80 2.94
N GLN A 285 9.30 32.30 2.56
CA GLN A 285 10.54 31.53 2.56
C GLN A 285 11.04 31.31 3.99
N GLN A 286 11.58 30.12 4.27
CA GLN A 286 12.38 29.90 5.48
C GLN A 286 13.77 30.52 5.31
N GLU A 287 14.32 31.01 6.42
CA GLU A 287 15.57 31.77 6.43
C GLU A 287 16.78 30.94 5.99
N ALA A 288 16.83 29.67 6.39
CA ALA A 288 17.93 28.75 6.10
C ALA A 288 17.48 27.63 5.16
N PRO A 289 18.38 27.12 4.29
CA PRO A 289 18.07 25.96 3.48
C PRO A 289 18.03 24.70 4.35
N MET A 290 17.23 23.73 3.95
CA MET A 290 17.19 22.40 4.55
C MET A 290 18.45 21.60 4.21
N PHE A 291 19.04 21.84 3.03
CA PHE A 291 20.27 21.19 2.57
C PHE A 291 21.10 22.15 1.71
N ASN A 292 22.42 22.17 1.89
CA ASN A 292 23.34 23.05 1.15
C ASN A 292 24.72 22.41 0.89
N LYS A 293 24.77 21.09 0.74
CA LYS A 293 26.02 20.34 0.48
C LYS A 293 26.06 19.83 -0.95
N ASN A 294 25.93 20.76 -1.90
CA ASN A 294 25.96 20.51 -3.33
C ASN A 294 24.91 19.52 -3.85
N GLY A 295 23.65 19.62 -3.45
CA GLY A 295 22.62 18.66 -3.85
C GLY A 295 21.24 19.29 -3.81
N GLY A 296 20.34 18.77 -4.62
CA GLY A 296 19.04 19.38 -4.80
C GLY A 296 18.17 18.67 -5.83
N HIS A 297 17.11 19.34 -6.25
CA HIS A 297 16.01 18.75 -7.01
C HIS A 297 15.35 17.61 -6.23
N GLY A 298 14.70 17.97 -5.13
CA GLY A 298 14.17 17.00 -4.18
C GLY A 298 12.68 16.70 -4.37
N MET A 299 12.29 15.46 -4.13
CA MET A 299 10.89 15.04 -4.03
C MET A 299 10.63 14.22 -2.77
N ILE A 300 9.42 14.30 -2.24
CA ILE A 300 9.03 13.68 -0.96
C ILE A 300 8.09 12.52 -1.24
N PHE A 301 8.32 11.38 -0.59
CA PHE A 301 7.46 10.20 -0.70
C PHE A 301 7.32 9.46 0.63
N LYS A 302 6.29 8.61 0.71
CA LYS A 302 6.15 7.65 1.82
C LYS A 302 6.48 6.25 1.34
N SER A 303 7.27 5.53 2.13
CA SER A 303 7.47 4.10 1.92
C SER A 303 6.21 3.29 2.20
N PHE A 304 6.21 2.01 1.80
CA PHE A 304 5.08 1.09 2.03
C PHE A 304 4.76 0.85 3.52
N ASP A 305 5.73 1.08 4.41
CA ASP A 305 5.54 1.03 5.87
C ASP A 305 5.14 2.38 6.49
N GLY A 306 4.94 3.43 5.68
CA GLY A 306 4.46 4.74 6.12
C GLY A 306 5.54 5.73 6.56
N ARG A 307 6.82 5.36 6.57
CA ARG A 307 7.92 6.29 6.86
C ARG A 307 8.04 7.35 5.76
N LEU A 308 8.39 8.58 6.15
CA LEU A 308 8.52 9.72 5.26
C LEU A 308 9.96 9.86 4.80
N TYR A 309 10.16 10.02 3.50
CA TYR A 309 11.47 10.17 2.87
C TYR A 309 11.50 11.35 1.91
N ILE A 310 12.68 11.87 1.70
CA ILE A 310 13.02 12.73 0.55
C ILE A 310 14.10 12.04 -0.27
N THR A 311 14.02 12.17 -1.59
CA THR A 311 15.14 11.86 -2.49
C THR A 311 15.52 13.07 -3.31
N PHE A 312 16.81 13.21 -3.60
CA PHE A 312 17.40 14.27 -4.42
C PHE A 312 18.78 13.78 -4.92
N HIS A 313 19.36 14.43 -5.93
CA HIS A 313 20.72 14.06 -6.36
C HIS A 313 21.80 14.85 -5.64
N GLY A 314 22.96 14.22 -5.50
CA GLY A 314 24.17 14.82 -4.97
C GLY A 314 25.42 14.03 -5.37
N PRO A 315 26.60 14.67 -5.39
CA PRO A 315 26.77 16.11 -5.52
C PRO A 315 26.22 16.62 -6.88
N ASN A 316 26.00 17.92 -7.08
CA ASN A 316 25.56 18.51 -8.37
C ASN A 316 26.73 18.69 -9.35
N SER A 317 27.96 18.61 -8.86
CA SER A 317 29.19 18.71 -9.65
C SER A 317 30.32 17.91 -9.00
N PRO A 318 31.30 17.39 -9.77
CA PRO A 318 31.38 17.44 -11.22
C PRO A 318 30.39 16.48 -11.90
N SER A 319 29.94 16.84 -13.11
CA SER A 319 29.02 16.04 -13.91
C SER A 319 29.50 14.59 -14.05
N GLY A 320 28.58 13.64 -13.91
CA GLY A 320 28.85 12.20 -13.82
C GLY A 320 28.87 11.66 -12.38
N SER A 321 29.02 12.53 -11.38
CA SER A 321 29.10 12.15 -9.97
C SER A 321 27.74 12.04 -9.28
N GLU A 322 26.69 12.53 -9.93
CA GLU A 322 25.34 12.62 -9.37
C GLU A 322 24.79 11.23 -9.06
N ARG A 323 24.34 11.04 -7.82
CA ARG A 323 23.66 9.84 -7.33
C ARG A 323 22.38 10.24 -6.62
N ALA A 324 21.39 9.36 -6.65
CA ALA A 324 20.20 9.52 -5.81
C ALA A 324 20.59 9.29 -4.36
N HIS A 325 20.28 10.27 -3.52
CA HIS A 325 20.33 10.11 -2.08
C HIS A 325 18.90 9.99 -1.56
N ILE A 326 18.69 9.15 -0.55
CA ILE A 326 17.40 9.03 0.12
C ILE A 326 17.61 9.29 1.61
N TYR A 327 16.93 10.30 2.15
CA TYR A 327 16.97 10.64 3.57
C TYR A 327 15.60 10.42 4.19
N GLU A 328 15.58 9.81 5.38
CA GLU A 328 14.41 9.88 6.25
C GLU A 328 14.14 11.36 6.59
N LEU A 329 12.87 11.74 6.51
CA LEU A 329 12.43 13.12 6.69
C LEU A 329 11.54 13.21 7.92
N GLU A 330 11.92 14.04 8.88
CA GLU A 330 11.06 14.37 10.01
C GLU A 330 10.17 15.56 9.67
N ASP A 331 8.87 15.36 9.78
CA ASP A 331 7.90 16.44 9.85
C ASP A 331 7.71 16.91 11.31
N THR A 332 8.21 18.11 11.59
CA THR A 332 8.11 18.75 12.91
C THR A 332 6.76 19.45 13.12
N GLY A 333 5.91 19.50 12.09
CA GLY A 333 4.67 20.25 12.04
C GLY A 333 4.84 21.65 11.45
N ASN A 334 6.00 22.30 11.65
CA ASN A 334 6.28 23.64 11.11
C ASN A 334 7.28 23.62 9.95
N THR A 335 8.16 22.63 9.92
CA THR A 335 9.21 22.48 8.91
C THR A 335 9.59 21.02 8.76
N LEU A 336 10.45 20.74 7.77
CA LEU A 336 10.99 19.43 7.44
C LEU A 336 12.47 19.37 7.79
N VAL A 337 12.90 18.28 8.41
CA VAL A 337 14.28 18.09 8.86
C VAL A 337 14.82 16.77 8.34
N LEU A 338 15.98 16.81 7.70
CA LEU A 338 16.69 15.60 7.29
C LEU A 338 17.17 14.83 8.52
N LYS A 339 16.87 13.53 8.56
CA LYS A 339 17.35 12.60 9.56
C LYS A 339 18.46 11.74 8.98
N LYS A 340 18.22 10.44 8.91
CA LYS A 340 19.22 9.46 8.51
C LYS A 340 19.14 9.23 7.01
N GLU A 341 20.31 9.25 6.38
CA GLU A 341 20.43 8.80 4.99
C GLU A 341 20.34 7.27 4.90
N LEU A 342 19.51 6.76 3.99
CA LEU A 342 19.46 5.35 3.60
C LEU A 342 20.65 4.96 2.70
N SER A 343 21.05 5.85 1.79
CA SER A 343 22.02 5.63 0.71
C SER A 343 23.50 5.68 1.11
N ALA A 344 23.84 6.11 2.33
CA ALA A 344 25.24 6.20 2.79
C ALA A 344 25.91 4.84 3.11
N GLN A 345 25.20 3.72 3.00
CA GLN A 345 25.83 2.41 3.11
C GLN A 345 26.39 2.01 1.74
N LYS A 346 27.61 2.48 1.43
CA LYS A 346 28.55 1.56 0.76
C LYS A 346 28.49 0.29 1.58
N GLN A 347 28.00 -0.78 0.98
CA GLN A 347 27.96 -2.08 1.62
C GLN A 347 29.42 -2.47 1.84
N ASP A 348 29.96 -2.05 2.98
CA ASP A 348 31.25 -2.50 3.45
C ASP A 348 31.13 -4.02 3.48
N LYS A 349 32.08 -4.72 2.90
CA LYS A 349 32.08 -6.19 2.88
C LYS A 349 32.44 -6.75 4.27
N THR A 350 31.92 -6.13 5.33
CA THR A 350 31.97 -6.52 6.73
C THR A 350 30.58 -6.33 7.37
N ALA A 351 30.16 -7.27 8.21
CA ALA A 351 28.74 -7.54 8.48
C ALA A 351 27.98 -6.32 9.06
N PRO A 352 26.89 -5.84 8.41
CA PRO A 352 26.20 -4.56 8.71
C PRO A 352 25.54 -4.41 10.09
N PHE A 353 25.71 -5.39 10.97
CA PHE A 353 24.98 -5.53 12.23
C PHE A 353 25.86 -5.80 13.45
N TRP A 354 27.19 -5.78 13.32
CA TRP A 354 28.08 -5.90 14.47
C TRP A 354 27.81 -4.82 15.52
N GLY A 355 27.57 -5.24 16.76
CA GLY A 355 27.19 -4.36 17.87
C GLY A 355 25.75 -3.82 17.84
N LYS A 356 24.92 -4.20 16.85
CA LYS A 356 23.54 -3.71 16.66
C LYS A 356 22.53 -4.85 16.68
N GLN A 357 22.56 -5.63 17.76
CA GLN A 357 21.75 -6.86 17.88
C GLN A 357 20.25 -6.60 17.71
N GLU A 358 19.72 -5.57 18.38
CA GLU A 358 18.28 -5.26 18.30
C GLU A 358 17.84 -4.88 16.89
N ALA A 359 18.57 -3.98 16.24
CA ALA A 359 18.28 -3.56 14.87
C ALA A 359 18.39 -4.72 13.87
N TYR A 360 19.31 -5.67 14.10
CA TYR A 360 19.42 -6.88 13.28
C TYR A 360 18.18 -7.76 13.39
N LEU A 361 17.71 -7.98 14.62
CA LEU A 361 16.60 -8.87 14.92
C LEU A 361 15.26 -8.28 14.45
N ILE A 362 15.06 -6.97 14.62
CA ILE A 362 13.91 -6.27 14.04
C ILE A 362 13.92 -6.37 12.51
N ASN A 363 15.06 -6.13 11.85
CA ASN A 363 15.15 -6.27 10.40
C ASN A 363 14.91 -7.72 9.94
N GLN A 364 15.46 -8.70 10.64
CA GLN A 364 15.17 -10.11 10.40
C GLN A 364 13.67 -10.43 10.52
N THR A 365 12.99 -9.84 11.50
CA THR A 365 11.54 -9.97 11.70
C THR A 365 10.77 -9.35 10.54
N GLU A 366 11.09 -8.12 10.13
CA GLU A 366 10.45 -7.45 8.99
C GLU A 366 10.63 -8.23 7.68
N LYS A 367 11.83 -8.77 7.42
CA LYS A 367 12.09 -9.62 6.25
C LYS A 367 11.31 -10.93 6.32
N SER A 368 11.20 -11.52 7.50
CA SER A 368 10.39 -12.73 7.72
C SER A 368 8.90 -12.45 7.47
N PHE A 369 8.35 -11.34 7.95
CA PHE A 369 6.96 -10.95 7.68
C PHE A 369 6.71 -10.74 6.18
N HIS A 370 7.65 -10.14 5.44
CA HIS A 370 7.53 -9.98 3.99
C HIS A 370 7.47 -11.33 3.26
N LEU A 371 8.34 -12.27 3.64
CA LEU A 371 8.33 -13.63 3.10
C LEU A 371 7.02 -14.35 3.44
N VAL A 372 6.58 -14.28 4.70
CA VAL A 372 5.31 -14.86 5.15
C VAL A 372 4.13 -14.33 4.33
N ASN A 373 4.02 -13.01 4.14
CA ASN A 373 2.93 -12.41 3.35
C ASN A 373 2.92 -12.94 1.91
N THR A 374 4.09 -13.06 1.29
CA THR A 374 4.23 -13.62 -0.06
C THR A 374 3.73 -15.07 -0.09
N LEU A 375 4.21 -15.90 0.85
CA LEU A 375 3.86 -17.31 0.92
C LEU A 375 2.36 -17.54 1.20
N LEU A 376 1.76 -16.77 2.12
CA LEU A 376 0.33 -16.88 2.44
C LEU A 376 -0.56 -16.42 1.27
N LYS A 377 -0.14 -15.40 0.52
CA LYS A 377 -0.87 -14.93 -0.68
C LYS A 377 -0.84 -15.96 -1.80
N GLU A 378 0.30 -16.60 -2.03
CA GLU A 378 0.46 -17.67 -3.02
C GLU A 378 -0.20 -18.99 -2.58
N ASN A 379 -0.33 -19.19 -1.27
CA ASN A 379 -0.86 -20.40 -0.66
C ASN A 379 -2.01 -20.06 0.32
N PRO A 380 -3.15 -19.56 -0.20
CA PRO A 380 -4.26 -19.12 0.63
C PRO A 380 -4.84 -20.26 1.47
N PRO A 381 -5.58 -19.94 2.54
CA PRO A 381 -6.25 -20.93 3.37
C PRO A 381 -7.17 -21.82 2.52
N SER A 382 -7.06 -23.13 2.69
CA SER A 382 -7.81 -24.15 1.97
C SER A 382 -8.29 -25.25 2.93
N SER A 383 -9.37 -25.94 2.57
CA SER A 383 -9.83 -27.15 3.25
C SER A 383 -9.12 -28.42 2.75
N SER A 384 -8.28 -28.29 1.72
CA SER A 384 -7.37 -29.35 1.30
C SER A 384 -6.15 -29.43 2.21
N LYS A 385 -5.37 -30.51 2.11
CA LYS A 385 -4.08 -30.60 2.80
C LYS A 385 -3.23 -29.35 2.50
N PRO A 386 -2.69 -28.68 3.53
CA PRO A 386 -1.91 -27.45 3.36
C PRO A 386 -0.60 -27.78 2.64
N THR A 387 -0.15 -26.86 1.77
CA THR A 387 1.15 -26.97 1.09
C THR A 387 2.29 -26.82 2.09
N SER A 388 3.47 -27.38 1.76
CA SER A 388 4.66 -27.17 2.58
C SER A 388 5.03 -25.69 2.73
N ALA A 389 4.77 -24.88 1.69
CA ALA A 389 4.97 -23.44 1.71
C ALA A 389 4.07 -22.75 2.75
N ARG A 390 2.79 -23.13 2.81
CA ARG A 390 1.86 -22.61 3.84
C ARG A 390 2.28 -23.05 5.24
N LYS A 391 2.65 -24.33 5.42
CA LYS A 391 3.16 -24.83 6.71
C LYS A 391 4.39 -24.04 7.16
N ALA A 392 5.33 -23.77 6.26
CA ALA A 392 6.52 -22.97 6.55
C ALA A 392 6.19 -21.53 6.92
N ALA A 393 5.25 -20.87 6.23
CA ALA A 393 4.83 -19.51 6.55
C ALA A 393 4.24 -19.42 7.97
N LEU A 394 3.38 -20.37 8.34
CA LEU A 394 2.77 -20.41 9.67
C LEU A 394 3.78 -20.75 10.77
N GLN A 395 4.74 -21.63 10.50
CA GLN A 395 5.84 -21.90 11.45
C GLN A 395 6.79 -20.72 11.64
N LEU A 396 7.02 -19.91 10.59
CA LEU A 396 7.75 -18.65 10.74
C LEU A 396 6.98 -17.66 11.62
N LEU A 397 5.66 -17.60 11.47
CA LEU A 397 4.82 -16.79 12.36
C LEU A 397 4.86 -17.29 13.81
N ASP A 398 4.83 -18.61 14.04
CA ASP A 398 5.02 -19.17 15.40
C ASP A 398 6.33 -18.65 16.01
N GLY A 399 7.45 -18.76 15.28
CA GLY A 399 8.74 -18.28 15.77
C GLY A 399 8.78 -16.79 16.11
N ILE A 400 8.05 -15.96 15.36
CA ILE A 400 7.93 -14.53 15.63
C ILE A 400 7.01 -14.27 16.84
N PHE A 401 5.85 -14.92 16.90
CA PHE A 401 4.86 -14.71 17.95
C PHE A 401 5.23 -15.36 19.29
N HIS A 402 6.20 -16.27 19.32
CA HIS A 402 6.83 -16.78 20.54
C HIS A 402 8.07 -15.98 20.97
N ASP A 403 8.53 -15.03 20.17
CA ASP A 403 9.59 -14.09 20.58
C ASP A 403 9.00 -12.96 21.41
N THR A 404 8.92 -13.17 22.72
CA THR A 404 8.37 -12.20 23.69
C THR A 404 9.01 -10.81 23.66
N ARG A 405 10.20 -10.64 23.06
CA ARG A 405 10.80 -9.30 22.86
C ARG A 405 9.97 -8.43 21.92
N LEU A 406 9.18 -9.07 21.06
CA LEU A 406 8.32 -8.41 20.08
C LEU A 406 6.91 -8.11 20.64
N ASP A 407 6.61 -8.51 21.88
CA ASP A 407 5.31 -8.26 22.49
C ASP A 407 5.08 -6.75 22.65
N GLY A 408 4.02 -6.25 22.00
CA GLY A 408 3.69 -4.83 21.99
C GLY A 408 4.62 -3.99 21.11
N SER A 409 5.46 -4.61 20.28
CA SER A 409 6.30 -3.91 19.31
C SER A 409 5.47 -3.28 18.18
N GLU A 410 5.97 -2.15 17.66
CA GLU A 410 5.41 -1.53 16.45
C GLU A 410 5.52 -2.47 15.24
N THR A 411 6.57 -3.31 15.16
CA THR A 411 6.76 -4.25 14.05
C THR A 411 5.61 -5.25 13.95
N VAL A 412 5.18 -5.85 15.07
CA VAL A 412 4.03 -6.78 15.09
C VAL A 412 2.72 -6.02 14.85
N SER A 413 2.57 -4.83 15.43
CA SER A 413 1.38 -4.00 15.24
C SER A 413 1.21 -3.55 13.78
N HIS A 414 2.30 -3.17 13.10
CA HIS A 414 2.30 -2.83 11.67
C HIS A 414 1.98 -4.05 10.79
N PHE A 415 2.51 -5.22 11.13
CA PHE A 415 2.11 -6.46 10.47
C PHE A 415 0.60 -6.66 10.62
N MET A 416 0.07 -6.62 11.84
CA MET A 416 -1.37 -6.77 12.10
C MET A 416 -2.21 -5.77 11.32
N GLU A 417 -1.84 -4.49 11.34
CA GLU A 417 -2.51 -3.43 10.57
C GLU A 417 -2.54 -3.70 9.07
N SER A 418 -1.42 -4.14 8.49
CA SER A 418 -1.36 -4.53 7.08
C SER A 418 -2.32 -5.68 6.77
N ARG A 419 -2.36 -6.69 7.64
CA ARG A 419 -3.24 -7.86 7.48
C ARG A 419 -4.72 -7.48 7.62
N MET A 420 -5.08 -6.59 8.55
CA MET A 420 -6.45 -6.10 8.71
C MET A 420 -6.93 -5.25 7.53
N LYS A 421 -6.04 -4.48 6.90
CA LYS A 421 -6.34 -3.74 5.66
C LYS A 421 -6.70 -4.66 4.50
N GLU A 422 -6.06 -5.82 4.38
CA GLU A 422 -6.42 -6.83 3.37
C GLU A 422 -7.84 -7.37 3.59
N ILE A 423 -8.23 -7.67 4.84
CA ILE A 423 -9.61 -8.03 5.18
C ILE A 423 -10.58 -6.93 4.76
N LEU A 424 -10.29 -5.68 5.13
CA LEU A 424 -11.15 -4.54 4.83
C LEU A 424 -11.37 -4.36 3.32
N GLU A 425 -10.31 -4.53 2.51
CA GLU A 425 -10.42 -4.47 1.06
C GLU A 425 -11.30 -5.59 0.51
N ASP A 426 -11.14 -6.83 1.00
CA ASP A 426 -11.96 -7.95 0.57
C ASP A 426 -13.45 -7.79 0.98
N MET A 427 -13.70 -7.27 2.18
CA MET A 427 -15.06 -7.03 2.71
C MET A 427 -15.87 -6.02 1.89
N ARG A 428 -15.23 -5.14 1.11
CA ARG A 428 -15.91 -4.20 0.18
C ARG A 428 -16.64 -4.93 -0.94
N ASN A 429 -16.34 -6.21 -1.16
CA ASN A 429 -16.91 -7.03 -2.22
C ASN A 429 -17.71 -8.22 -1.62
N PRO A 430 -19.01 -8.04 -1.33
CA PRO A 430 -19.85 -9.10 -0.80
C PRO A 430 -19.86 -10.35 -1.71
N PRO A 431 -19.80 -11.57 -1.14
CA PRO A 431 -19.85 -12.78 -1.95
C PRO A 431 -21.23 -12.91 -2.63
N LYS A 432 -21.24 -13.27 -3.92
CA LYS A 432 -22.49 -13.55 -4.65
C LYS A 432 -23.18 -14.84 -4.17
N THR A 433 -22.39 -15.80 -3.71
CA THR A 433 -22.81 -17.13 -3.22
C THR A 433 -21.91 -17.58 -2.09
N GLY A 434 -22.46 -18.36 -1.14
CA GLY A 434 -21.71 -18.87 0.00
C GLY A 434 -21.44 -17.79 1.05
N MET A 435 -20.41 -18.00 1.87
CA MET A 435 -20.00 -17.06 2.91
C MET A 435 -18.48 -16.88 2.92
N LYS A 436 -18.02 -15.69 3.23
CA LYS A 436 -16.62 -15.41 3.52
C LYS A 436 -16.43 -15.34 5.04
N ILE A 437 -15.43 -16.05 5.53
CA ILE A 437 -15.03 -16.06 6.93
C ILE A 437 -13.71 -15.30 7.03
N TYR A 438 -13.68 -14.30 7.88
CA TYR A 438 -12.52 -13.47 8.17
C TYR A 438 -12.06 -13.78 9.59
N LYS A 439 -10.80 -14.16 9.73
CA LYS A 439 -10.18 -14.41 11.03
C LYS A 439 -9.36 -13.19 11.45
N LEU A 440 -9.69 -12.61 12.59
CA LEU A 440 -8.97 -11.49 13.18
C LEU A 440 -8.04 -12.01 14.28
N TYR A 441 -7.55 -11.11 15.14
CA TYR A 441 -6.76 -11.49 16.31
C TYR A 441 -7.62 -12.28 17.32
N ASN A 442 -6.99 -13.22 18.01
CA ASN A 442 -7.62 -14.11 18.99
C ASN A 442 -8.74 -15.00 18.39
N ASP A 443 -9.91 -15.08 19.03
CA ASP A 443 -11.14 -15.72 18.54
C ASP A 443 -12.09 -14.75 17.83
N GLY A 444 -11.56 -13.60 17.39
CA GLY A 444 -12.33 -12.62 16.64
C GLY A 444 -12.64 -13.12 15.23
N PHE A 445 -13.91 -13.27 14.90
CA PHE A 445 -14.35 -13.68 13.57
C PHE A 445 -15.39 -12.72 12.98
N ILE A 446 -15.34 -12.54 11.67
CA ILE A 446 -16.44 -11.94 10.91
C ILE A 446 -16.88 -12.92 9.82
N VAL A 447 -18.19 -13.15 9.69
CA VAL A 447 -18.78 -13.98 8.64
C VAL A 447 -19.68 -13.11 7.78
N LYS A 448 -19.35 -13.00 6.49
CA LYS A 448 -20.09 -12.19 5.51
C LYS A 448 -20.76 -13.07 4.45
N THR A 449 -22.06 -12.91 4.28
CA THR A 449 -22.82 -13.48 3.15
C THR A 449 -23.19 -12.39 2.15
N LYS A 450 -24.04 -12.72 1.18
CA LYS A 450 -24.60 -11.72 0.27
C LYS A 450 -25.42 -10.68 1.03
N SER A 451 -26.16 -11.10 2.05
CA SER A 451 -27.16 -10.26 2.72
C SER A 451 -26.67 -9.72 4.05
N VAL A 452 -25.91 -10.50 4.84
CA VAL A 452 -25.60 -10.16 6.24
C VAL A 452 -24.11 -10.28 6.56
N THR A 453 -23.63 -9.49 7.52
CA THR A 453 -22.27 -9.53 8.06
C THR A 453 -22.31 -9.67 9.59
N VAL A 454 -21.94 -10.82 10.12
CA VAL A 454 -22.02 -11.16 11.54
C VAL A 454 -20.63 -11.19 12.16
N ALA A 455 -20.44 -10.51 13.29
CA ALA A 455 -19.19 -10.49 14.04
C ALA A 455 -19.28 -11.31 15.33
N PHE A 456 -18.16 -11.91 15.74
CA PHE A 456 -17.97 -12.61 17.00
C PHE A 456 -16.72 -12.08 17.70
N ASP A 457 -16.84 -11.76 18.99
CA ASP A 457 -15.71 -11.54 19.91
C ASP A 457 -14.61 -10.62 19.34
N LEU A 458 -14.99 -9.51 18.68
CA LEU A 458 -14.00 -8.60 18.10
C LEU A 458 -13.18 -7.89 19.20
N TYR A 459 -11.88 -8.16 19.20
CA TYR A 459 -10.92 -7.66 20.19
C TYR A 459 -9.74 -6.97 19.51
N ARG A 460 -9.31 -5.81 20.02
CA ARG A 460 -8.17 -5.05 19.46
C ARG A 460 -6.79 -5.62 19.83
N GLY A 461 -6.72 -6.59 20.75
CA GLY A 461 -5.47 -7.22 21.18
C GLY A 461 -4.60 -6.31 22.04
N ARG A 462 -4.67 -6.42 23.37
CA ARG A 462 -3.74 -5.78 24.30
C ARG A 462 -2.69 -6.78 24.74
N THR A 463 -1.44 -6.34 24.88
CA THR A 463 -0.35 -7.18 25.41
C THR A 463 -0.26 -7.06 26.93
N MET A 464 0.38 -8.04 27.59
CA MET A 464 0.43 -8.13 29.06
C MET A 464 1.05 -6.90 29.74
N GLU A 465 1.98 -6.21 29.07
CA GLU A 465 2.80 -5.15 29.67
C GLU A 465 2.49 -3.73 29.14
N ASN A 466 1.66 -3.60 28.08
CA ASN A 466 1.52 -2.34 27.36
C ASN A 466 0.07 -1.96 27.04
N SER A 467 -0.22 -0.66 26.98
CA SER A 467 -1.56 -0.13 26.65
C SER A 467 -1.83 -0.05 25.14
N ALA A 468 -0.80 -0.25 24.31
CA ALA A 468 -0.91 -0.26 22.87
C ALA A 468 -1.69 -1.48 22.37
N THR A 469 -2.63 -1.24 21.45
CA THR A 469 -3.44 -2.28 20.83
C THR A 469 -2.80 -2.77 19.52
N LEU A 470 -2.90 -4.07 19.24
CA LEU A 470 -2.42 -4.69 17.99
C LEU A 470 -3.20 -4.19 16.77
N ILE A 471 -4.50 -3.93 16.96
CA ILE A 471 -5.38 -3.33 15.95
C ILE A 471 -5.77 -1.94 16.43
N SER A 472 -5.51 -0.92 15.61
CA SER A 472 -5.84 0.48 15.91
C SER A 472 -7.34 0.72 15.93
N ASP A 473 -7.74 1.77 16.63
CA ASP A 473 -9.14 2.22 16.69
C ASP A 473 -9.69 2.55 15.31
N ALA A 474 -8.89 3.18 14.45
CA ALA A 474 -9.32 3.53 13.10
C ALA A 474 -9.65 2.28 12.27
N THR A 475 -8.77 1.28 12.30
CA THR A 475 -8.97 0.02 11.58
C THR A 475 -10.13 -0.78 12.15
N MET A 476 -10.25 -0.85 13.48
CA MET A 476 -11.37 -1.54 14.13
C MET A 476 -12.71 -0.83 13.86
N GLN A 477 -12.77 0.50 13.89
CA GLN A 477 -13.95 1.26 13.50
C GLN A 477 -14.38 0.98 12.06
N ALA A 478 -13.41 0.84 11.13
CA ALA A 478 -13.69 0.50 9.75
C ALA A 478 -14.26 -0.93 9.62
N LEU A 479 -13.74 -1.90 10.39
CA LEU A 479 -14.26 -3.27 10.44
C LEU A 479 -15.69 -3.30 11.00
N VAL A 480 -15.91 -2.64 12.14
CA VAL A 480 -17.23 -2.48 12.78
C VAL A 480 -18.23 -1.83 11.81
N ALA A 481 -17.81 -0.87 11.00
CA ALA A 481 -18.67 -0.23 10.02
C ALA A 481 -19.22 -1.21 8.97
N GLN A 482 -18.48 -2.29 8.65
CA GLN A 482 -18.89 -3.32 7.69
C GLN A 482 -19.79 -4.43 8.29
N CYS A 483 -19.89 -4.52 9.61
CA CYS A 483 -20.69 -5.54 10.31
C CYS A 483 -22.14 -5.07 10.54
N ASP A 484 -23.09 -6.00 10.65
CA ASP A 484 -24.49 -5.69 10.97
C ASP A 484 -24.81 -5.89 12.46
N ILE A 485 -24.19 -6.90 13.08
CA ILE A 485 -24.44 -7.33 14.46
C ILE A 485 -23.19 -8.01 15.02
N MET A 486 -22.99 -7.92 16.33
CA MET A 486 -21.95 -8.65 17.05
C MET A 486 -22.54 -9.56 18.14
N PHE A 487 -22.04 -10.79 18.21
CA PHE A 487 -22.30 -11.73 19.30
C PHE A 487 -21.05 -11.87 20.16
N LEU A 488 -21.21 -11.70 21.47
CA LEU A 488 -20.17 -11.92 22.46
C LEU A 488 -20.40 -13.26 23.14
N SER A 489 -19.38 -14.11 23.21
CA SER A 489 -19.51 -15.48 23.73
C SER A 489 -19.61 -15.52 25.26
N HIS A 490 -18.69 -14.87 25.98
CA HIS A 490 -18.63 -14.87 27.44
C HIS A 490 -17.91 -13.65 28.04
N ASN A 491 -18.01 -13.48 29.36
CA ASN A 491 -17.41 -12.35 30.07
C ASN A 491 -15.92 -12.57 30.38
N HIS A 492 -15.08 -12.49 29.36
CA HIS A 492 -13.63 -12.59 29.48
C HIS A 492 -12.91 -11.46 28.71
N PRO A 493 -11.76 -10.93 29.21
CA PRO A 493 -11.19 -9.67 28.71
C PRO A 493 -10.74 -9.65 27.24
N ASP A 494 -10.42 -10.80 26.67
CA ASP A 494 -9.96 -11.00 25.30
C ASP A 494 -11.10 -11.39 24.33
N HIS A 495 -12.32 -11.60 24.85
CA HIS A 495 -13.57 -11.74 24.07
C HIS A 495 -14.44 -10.48 24.12
N ILE A 496 -14.27 -9.64 25.15
CA ILE A 496 -15.05 -8.41 25.33
C ILE A 496 -14.12 -7.20 25.36
N ASP A 497 -14.10 -6.45 24.25
CA ASP A 497 -13.49 -5.13 24.19
C ASP A 497 -14.55 -4.02 24.37
N PRO A 498 -14.57 -3.29 25.50
CA PRO A 498 -15.57 -2.26 25.76
C PRO A 498 -15.61 -1.15 24.71
N GLU A 499 -14.46 -0.79 24.11
CA GLU A 499 -14.44 0.24 23.07
C GLU A 499 -15.02 -0.28 21.76
N VAL A 500 -14.80 -1.54 21.42
CA VAL A 500 -15.39 -2.14 20.21
C VAL A 500 -16.91 -2.27 20.37
N VAL A 501 -17.37 -2.65 21.56
CA VAL A 501 -18.81 -2.63 21.90
C VAL A 501 -19.39 -1.23 21.76
N LYS A 502 -18.66 -0.20 22.25
CA LYS A 502 -19.04 1.20 22.06
C LYS A 502 -19.10 1.57 20.58
N MET A 503 -18.14 1.14 19.75
CA MET A 503 -18.13 1.39 18.30
C MET A 503 -19.36 0.82 17.59
N PHE A 504 -19.88 -0.35 18.02
CA PHE A 504 -21.12 -0.94 17.50
C PHE A 504 -22.35 -0.15 17.97
N THR A 505 -22.46 0.07 19.28
CA THR A 505 -23.63 0.70 19.91
C THR A 505 -23.80 2.17 19.48
N ASP A 506 -22.71 2.94 19.36
CA ASP A 506 -22.72 4.31 18.82
C ASP A 506 -23.24 4.38 17.37
N ARG A 507 -23.17 3.28 16.63
CA ARG A 507 -23.70 3.15 15.26
C ARG A 507 -25.11 2.57 15.22
N GLY A 508 -25.76 2.40 16.38
CA GLY A 508 -27.09 1.79 16.50
C GLY A 508 -27.12 0.30 16.12
N LYS A 509 -25.96 -0.37 16.11
CA LYS A 509 -25.86 -1.80 15.76
C LYS A 509 -26.06 -2.66 17.01
N GLN A 510 -26.72 -3.79 16.84
CA GLN A 510 -26.98 -4.69 17.95
C GLN A 510 -25.70 -5.39 18.41
N VAL A 511 -25.52 -5.46 19.73
CA VAL A 511 -24.52 -6.31 20.39
C VAL A 511 -25.28 -7.25 21.31
N VAL A 512 -25.06 -8.55 21.18
CA VAL A 512 -25.71 -9.59 21.98
C VAL A 512 -24.67 -10.24 22.88
N ALA A 513 -24.94 -10.32 24.18
CA ALA A 513 -24.00 -10.86 25.16
C ALA A 513 -24.72 -11.67 26.25
N PRO A 514 -24.02 -12.54 26.99
CA PRO A 514 -24.55 -13.17 28.19
C PRO A 514 -24.99 -12.15 29.24
N ALA A 515 -25.90 -12.56 30.12
CA ALA A 515 -26.49 -11.68 31.13
C ALA A 515 -25.49 -11.18 32.20
N ASN A 516 -24.34 -11.82 32.35
CA ASN A 516 -23.29 -11.41 33.27
C ASN A 516 -22.24 -10.48 32.64
N SER A 517 -22.22 -10.34 31.31
CA SER A 517 -21.30 -9.47 30.58
C SER A 517 -21.85 -8.04 30.53
N LEU A 518 -21.01 -7.02 30.74
CA LEU A 518 -21.35 -5.60 30.50
C LEU A 518 -22.69 -5.13 31.13
N LYS A 519 -23.00 -5.60 32.34
CA LYS A 519 -24.33 -5.47 32.99
C LYS A 519 -24.94 -4.06 33.00
N GLU A 520 -24.10 -3.03 33.04
CA GLU A 520 -24.53 -1.63 33.11
C GLU A 520 -24.82 -1.02 31.72
N ASN A 521 -24.44 -1.69 30.63
CA ASN A 521 -24.60 -1.18 29.27
C ASN A 521 -26.00 -1.52 28.71
N LYS A 522 -26.95 -0.61 28.91
CA LYS A 522 -28.34 -0.75 28.44
C LYS A 522 -28.52 -0.84 26.92
N GLN A 523 -27.48 -0.53 26.13
CA GLN A 523 -27.51 -0.65 24.67
C GLN A 523 -27.17 -2.08 24.21
N VAL A 524 -26.63 -2.92 25.10
CA VAL A 524 -26.34 -4.34 24.83
C VAL A 524 -27.57 -5.18 25.10
N THR A 525 -27.84 -6.13 24.21
CA THR A 525 -28.92 -7.10 24.36
C THR A 525 -28.40 -8.30 25.16
N HIS A 526 -28.82 -8.40 26.42
CA HIS A 526 -28.37 -9.45 27.32
C HIS A 526 -29.27 -10.70 27.23
N ILE A 527 -28.73 -11.81 26.72
CA ILE A 527 -29.46 -13.07 26.54
C ILE A 527 -28.59 -14.25 27.01
N ARG A 528 -29.10 -15.03 27.97
CA ARG A 528 -28.49 -16.30 28.42
C ARG A 528 -29.58 -17.23 29.00
N SER A 529 -29.43 -18.55 28.82
CA SER A 529 -30.32 -19.59 29.38
C SER A 529 -29.61 -20.94 29.44
N GLU A 530 -29.84 -21.73 30.50
CA GLU A 530 -29.34 -23.12 30.63
C GLU A 530 -30.07 -24.10 29.69
N GLN A 531 -31.12 -23.63 29.00
CA GLN A 531 -31.81 -24.35 27.93
C GLN A 531 -31.54 -23.66 26.59
N ILE A 532 -31.56 -24.44 25.51
CA ILE A 532 -31.44 -23.93 24.15
C ILE A 532 -32.55 -22.91 23.88
N LEU A 533 -32.17 -21.72 23.41
CA LEU A 533 -33.08 -20.64 23.04
C LEU A 533 -33.03 -20.37 21.54
N ASP A 534 -34.21 -20.26 20.92
CA ASP A 534 -34.34 -19.72 19.58
C ASP A 534 -34.71 -18.23 19.64
N ARG A 535 -34.01 -17.42 18.84
CA ARG A 535 -34.23 -15.98 18.68
C ARG A 535 -34.11 -15.58 17.23
N VAL A 536 -34.80 -14.52 16.86
CA VAL A 536 -34.70 -13.89 15.54
C VAL A 536 -34.18 -12.48 15.74
N PHE A 537 -33.13 -12.13 15.01
CA PHE A 537 -32.57 -10.77 14.99
C PHE A 537 -32.81 -10.16 13.62
N GLU A 538 -33.35 -8.94 13.60
CA GLU A 538 -33.57 -8.19 12.38
C GLU A 538 -32.39 -7.24 12.16
N VAL A 539 -31.71 -7.40 11.03
CA VAL A 539 -30.62 -6.54 10.58
C VAL A 539 -30.94 -5.98 9.20
N ASN A 540 -30.19 -4.99 8.72
CA ASN A 540 -30.41 -4.36 7.41
C ASN A 540 -30.49 -5.38 6.26
N GLY A 541 -29.70 -6.45 6.37
CA GLY A 541 -29.65 -7.55 5.41
C GLY A 541 -30.79 -8.57 5.45
N GLY A 542 -31.67 -8.51 6.46
CA GLY A 542 -32.75 -9.47 6.66
C GLY A 542 -32.76 -10.10 8.05
N LYS A 543 -33.35 -11.30 8.16
CA LYS A 543 -33.55 -12.00 9.44
C LYS A 543 -32.45 -13.04 9.68
N LEU A 544 -31.82 -12.96 10.85
CA LEU A 544 -30.92 -13.97 11.38
C LEU A 544 -31.71 -14.86 12.35
N ASN A 545 -31.81 -16.15 12.05
CA ASN A 545 -32.33 -17.12 13.03
C ASN A 545 -31.15 -17.62 13.86
N VAL A 546 -31.22 -17.44 15.16
CA VAL A 546 -30.13 -17.71 16.08
C VAL A 546 -30.60 -18.67 17.15
N ARG A 547 -29.93 -19.83 17.21
CA ARG A 547 -30.07 -20.78 18.30
C ARG A 547 -28.90 -20.55 19.25
N ILE A 548 -29.20 -20.16 20.48
CA ILE A 548 -28.24 -19.87 21.54
C ILE A 548 -28.23 -21.08 22.47
N LEU A 549 -27.10 -21.75 22.58
CA LEU A 549 -26.92 -22.92 23.43
C LEU A 549 -26.16 -22.51 24.70
N PRO A 550 -26.48 -23.11 25.85
CA PRO A 550 -25.65 -22.93 27.04
C PRO A 550 -24.25 -23.46 26.79
N GLY A 551 -23.27 -22.85 27.44
CA GLY A 551 -21.89 -23.28 27.43
C GLY A 551 -21.15 -22.76 28.65
N HIS A 552 -19.95 -23.29 28.89
CA HIS A 552 -19.09 -22.93 30.00
C HIS A 552 -17.60 -23.08 29.67
N GLN A 553 -16.83 -22.07 30.08
CA GLN A 553 -15.37 -22.10 30.21
C GLN A 553 -15.07 -22.35 31.70
N SER A 554 -14.93 -23.62 32.08
CA SER A 554 -14.92 -24.02 33.49
C SER A 554 -16.19 -23.51 34.22
N GLU A 555 -16.06 -22.57 35.16
CA GLU A 555 -17.19 -21.98 35.89
C GLU A 555 -17.76 -20.71 35.21
N LEU A 556 -17.08 -20.19 34.19
CA LEU A 556 -17.53 -18.99 33.47
C LEU A 556 -18.62 -19.34 32.46
N ILE A 557 -19.72 -18.60 32.52
CA ILE A 557 -20.86 -18.76 31.63
C ILE A 557 -20.48 -18.34 30.21
N ASN A 558 -20.75 -19.21 29.25
CA ASN A 558 -20.55 -19.00 27.81
C ASN A 558 -21.85 -19.22 27.02
N ASN A 559 -21.97 -18.54 25.88
CA ASN A 559 -23.01 -18.75 24.89
C ASN A 559 -22.38 -19.30 23.61
N ILE A 560 -22.89 -20.44 23.15
CA ILE A 560 -22.58 -20.94 21.81
C ILE A 560 -23.67 -20.45 20.86
N HIS A 561 -23.29 -19.69 19.85
CA HIS A 561 -24.23 -19.09 18.90
C HIS A 561 -24.26 -19.91 17.61
N VAL A 562 -25.41 -20.48 17.26
CA VAL A 562 -25.64 -21.15 15.96
C VAL A 562 -26.53 -20.24 15.12
N ILE A 563 -25.96 -19.67 14.06
CA ILE A 563 -26.59 -18.69 13.18
C ILE A 563 -27.08 -19.37 11.91
N THR A 564 -28.29 -19.04 11.47
CA THR A 564 -28.82 -19.35 10.13
C THR A 564 -29.14 -18.03 9.41
N THR A 565 -28.48 -17.79 8.28
CA THR A 565 -28.63 -16.55 7.49
C THR A 565 -29.89 -16.56 6.62
N PRO A 566 -30.29 -15.43 6.01
CA PRO A 566 -31.41 -15.39 5.05
C PRO A 566 -31.24 -16.36 3.86
N GLU A 567 -29.99 -16.65 3.46
CA GLU A 567 -29.67 -17.61 2.41
C GLU A 567 -29.71 -19.07 2.87
N GLY A 568 -30.00 -19.31 4.15
CA GLY A 568 -30.02 -20.66 4.74
C GLY A 568 -28.63 -21.25 4.97
N LEU A 569 -27.59 -20.42 5.00
CA LEU A 569 -26.23 -20.82 5.40
C LEU A 569 -26.14 -20.87 6.93
N THR A 570 -25.42 -21.84 7.46
CA THR A 570 -25.34 -22.09 8.91
C THR A 570 -23.92 -22.07 9.42
N PHE A 571 -23.66 -21.31 10.49
CA PHE A 571 -22.36 -21.31 11.14
C PHE A 571 -22.49 -21.15 12.65
N ALA A 572 -21.51 -21.66 13.39
CA ALA A 572 -21.48 -21.59 14.83
C ALA A 572 -20.13 -21.12 15.34
N GLN A 573 -20.13 -20.35 16.43
CA GLN A 573 -18.93 -20.00 17.19
C GLN A 573 -19.12 -20.44 18.65
N THR A 574 -18.09 -21.07 19.22
CA THR A 574 -18.18 -21.71 20.53
C THR A 574 -17.67 -20.87 21.69
N GLY A 575 -16.94 -19.79 21.44
CA GLY A 575 -16.09 -19.15 22.44
C GLY A 575 -15.13 -20.16 23.05
N ASP A 576 -14.78 -19.93 24.31
CA ASP A 576 -13.93 -20.80 25.13
C ASP A 576 -14.66 -21.99 25.76
N GLN A 577 -15.54 -22.63 25.00
CA GLN A 577 -16.22 -23.82 25.47
C GLN A 577 -15.21 -24.92 25.88
N TYR A 578 -15.19 -25.28 27.16
CA TYR A 578 -14.21 -26.24 27.72
C TYR A 578 -14.78 -27.20 28.80
N SER A 579 -15.99 -26.97 29.33
CA SER A 579 -16.54 -27.75 30.45
C SER A 579 -16.82 -29.24 30.14
N ASP A 580 -16.40 -30.13 31.05
CA ASP A 580 -16.70 -31.57 31.01
C ASP A 580 -18.20 -31.90 31.15
N GLU A 581 -18.95 -31.07 31.88
CA GLU A 581 -20.39 -31.27 32.04
C GLU A 581 -21.11 -31.04 30.71
N ASP A 582 -20.68 -30.02 29.97
CA ASP A 582 -21.26 -29.69 28.67
C ASP A 582 -20.93 -30.72 27.60
N LEU A 583 -19.77 -31.38 27.69
CA LEU A 583 -19.40 -32.45 26.77
C LEU A 583 -20.49 -33.52 26.69
N LYS A 584 -21.15 -33.87 27.81
CA LYS A 584 -22.18 -34.93 27.83
C LYS A 584 -23.28 -34.71 26.79
N TRP A 585 -23.65 -33.46 26.53
CA TRP A 585 -24.70 -33.14 25.56
C TRP A 585 -24.15 -32.59 24.23
N LEU A 586 -22.97 -31.97 24.22
CA LEU A 586 -22.31 -31.47 23.00
C LEU A 586 -22.03 -32.59 22.00
N LEU A 587 -21.71 -33.81 22.46
CA LEU A 587 -21.42 -34.95 21.60
C LEU A 587 -22.58 -35.38 20.67
N ASN A 588 -23.80 -34.91 20.95
CA ASN A 588 -24.98 -35.18 20.11
C ASN A 588 -25.73 -33.89 19.71
N VAL A 589 -25.09 -32.72 19.82
CA VAL A 589 -25.74 -31.43 19.60
C VAL A 589 -26.31 -31.26 18.20
N LYS A 590 -25.74 -31.90 17.17
CA LYS A 590 -26.27 -31.93 15.79
C LYS A 590 -27.73 -32.39 15.69
N THR A 591 -28.22 -33.16 16.66
CA THR A 591 -29.64 -33.58 16.72
C THR A 591 -30.57 -32.47 17.19
N LYS A 592 -30.00 -31.41 17.77
CA LYS A 592 -30.67 -30.26 18.39
C LYS A 592 -30.34 -28.94 17.71
N ILE A 593 -29.66 -28.93 16.56
CA ILE A 593 -29.34 -27.71 15.79
C ILE A 593 -29.59 -27.96 14.29
N PRO A 594 -29.77 -26.92 13.47
CA PRO A 594 -29.71 -27.07 12.02
C PRO A 594 -28.39 -27.71 11.56
N ALA A 595 -28.41 -28.42 10.43
CA ALA A 595 -27.18 -28.96 9.84
C ALA A 595 -26.17 -27.83 9.60
N LEU A 596 -24.94 -28.01 10.08
CA LEU A 596 -23.96 -26.94 10.20
C LEU A 596 -23.02 -26.90 8.98
N ASP A 597 -22.91 -25.76 8.30
CA ASP A 597 -21.92 -25.60 7.24
C ASP A 597 -20.53 -25.34 7.81
N VAL A 598 -20.38 -24.38 8.75
CA VAL A 598 -19.08 -23.99 9.32
C VAL A 598 -19.11 -23.99 10.85
N LEU A 599 -18.11 -24.59 11.48
CA LEU A 599 -17.85 -24.49 12.93
C LEU A 599 -16.57 -23.68 13.16
N LEU A 600 -16.70 -22.60 13.94
CA LEU A 600 -15.61 -21.79 14.48
C LEU A 600 -15.38 -22.23 15.93
N ILE A 601 -14.22 -22.81 16.22
CA ILE A 601 -13.93 -23.46 17.51
C ILE A 601 -12.55 -23.05 18.05
N ASN A 602 -12.41 -22.85 19.36
CA ASN A 602 -11.11 -22.54 19.97
C ASN A 602 -10.14 -23.74 19.83
N CYS A 603 -8.85 -23.46 19.65
CA CYS A 603 -7.80 -24.49 19.48
C CYS A 603 -7.53 -25.33 20.76
N TRP A 604 -8.09 -24.92 21.90
CA TRP A 604 -7.99 -25.62 23.17
C TRP A 604 -9.18 -26.55 23.46
N ALA A 605 -10.16 -26.65 22.57
CA ALA A 605 -11.42 -27.32 22.88
C ALA A 605 -11.21 -28.72 23.46
N ASN A 606 -11.80 -28.94 24.64
CA ASN A 606 -11.72 -30.22 25.34
C ASN A 606 -12.34 -31.33 24.45
N ARG A 607 -11.60 -32.41 24.22
CA ARG A 607 -11.95 -33.48 23.27
C ARG A 607 -12.39 -32.95 21.89
N MET A 608 -11.60 -32.02 21.33
CA MET A 608 -11.89 -31.31 20.07
C MET A 608 -12.50 -32.18 18.95
N SER A 609 -11.95 -33.37 18.68
CA SER A 609 -12.48 -34.27 17.64
C SER A 609 -13.92 -34.74 17.92
N ASP A 610 -14.21 -35.10 19.17
CA ASP A 610 -15.53 -35.57 19.57
C ASP A 610 -16.54 -34.42 19.56
N VAL A 611 -16.12 -33.21 19.96
CA VAL A 611 -16.94 -32.00 19.88
C VAL A 611 -17.27 -31.66 18.43
N ILE A 612 -16.28 -31.68 17.54
CA ILE A 612 -16.47 -31.47 16.10
C ILE A 612 -17.48 -32.47 15.53
N GLU A 613 -17.35 -33.76 15.85
CA GLU A 613 -18.32 -34.78 15.41
C GLU A 613 -19.71 -34.63 16.03
N GLY A 614 -19.78 -34.08 17.25
CA GLY A 614 -21.00 -33.73 17.94
C GLY A 614 -21.79 -32.64 17.22
N PHE A 615 -21.13 -31.61 16.73
CA PHE A 615 -21.72 -30.56 15.88
C PHE A 615 -21.97 -31.03 14.44
N GLY A 616 -21.12 -31.92 13.92
CA GLY A 616 -21.18 -32.45 12.56
C GLY A 616 -21.09 -31.40 11.43
N PRO A 617 -20.12 -30.46 11.46
CA PRO A 617 -19.99 -29.42 10.44
C PRO A 617 -19.48 -29.96 9.10
N LYS A 618 -19.67 -29.18 8.04
CA LYS A 618 -19.04 -29.42 6.73
C LYS A 618 -17.62 -28.86 6.66
N LEU A 619 -17.31 -27.81 7.43
CA LEU A 619 -15.99 -27.21 7.55
C LEU A 619 -15.71 -26.78 9.00
N VAL A 620 -14.49 -27.01 9.47
CA VAL A 620 -13.99 -26.52 10.76
C VAL A 620 -12.91 -25.45 10.53
N ILE A 621 -12.98 -24.36 11.29
CA ILE A 621 -11.94 -23.32 11.37
C ILE A 621 -11.66 -23.09 12.85
N THR A 622 -10.37 -23.06 13.21
CA THR A 622 -9.94 -22.83 14.59
C THR A 622 -9.63 -21.36 14.86
N GLY A 623 -9.82 -20.91 16.10
CA GLY A 623 -9.36 -19.63 16.65
C GLY A 623 -8.41 -19.83 17.84
N HIS A 624 -7.99 -18.72 18.48
CA HIS A 624 -7.10 -18.67 19.65
C HIS A 624 -5.59 -18.99 19.43
N GLU A 625 -5.14 -19.20 18.18
CA GLU A 625 -3.72 -19.44 17.94
C GLU A 625 -2.87 -18.18 18.15
N ASN A 626 -1.71 -18.36 18.78
CA ASN A 626 -0.67 -17.36 19.04
C ASN A 626 -1.10 -16.12 19.85
N GLU A 627 -2.01 -16.26 20.81
CA GLU A 627 -2.46 -15.14 21.63
C GLU A 627 -1.36 -14.43 22.44
N LEU A 628 -0.91 -13.31 21.91
CA LEU A 628 0.10 -12.45 22.55
C LEU A 628 -0.27 -11.93 23.96
N GLY A 629 -1.53 -12.07 24.39
CA GLY A 629 -1.97 -11.78 25.77
C GLY A 629 -1.58 -12.86 26.80
N HIS A 630 -1.06 -14.00 26.36
CA HIS A 630 -0.71 -15.14 27.20
C HIS A 630 0.80 -15.42 27.25
N THR A 631 1.22 -16.21 28.24
CA THR A 631 2.57 -16.78 28.31
C THR A 631 2.81 -17.76 27.15
N ILE A 632 4.07 -17.97 26.75
CA ILE A 632 4.43 -18.78 25.56
C ILE A 632 3.80 -20.19 25.60
N ASP A 633 3.74 -20.82 26.77
CA ASP A 633 3.14 -22.15 26.97
C ASP A 633 1.62 -22.18 26.77
N HIS A 634 0.98 -21.02 26.78
CA HIS A 634 -0.42 -20.80 26.46
C HIS A 634 -0.63 -20.06 25.12
N ARG A 635 0.42 -19.87 24.30
CA ARG A 635 0.31 -19.40 22.90
C ARG A 635 0.28 -20.60 21.99
N GLU A 636 -0.89 -21.21 21.80
CA GLU A 636 -1.02 -22.36 20.92
C GLU A 636 -0.46 -22.02 19.53
N SER A 637 0.56 -22.74 19.13
CA SER A 637 1.21 -22.54 17.85
C SER A 637 0.35 -23.06 16.71
N TYR A 638 0.55 -22.53 15.50
CA TYR A 638 -0.05 -23.07 14.30
C TYR A 638 0.44 -24.50 14.04
N TRP A 639 1.70 -24.84 14.33
CA TRP A 639 2.17 -26.22 14.18
C TRP A 639 1.43 -27.20 15.11
N ALA A 640 1.12 -26.81 16.35
CA ALA A 640 0.41 -27.66 17.30
C ALA A 640 -1.06 -27.83 16.88
N SER A 641 -1.68 -26.74 16.44
CA SER A 641 -3.02 -26.75 15.85
C SER A 641 -3.08 -27.64 14.60
N PHE A 642 -2.06 -27.62 13.73
CA PHE A 642 -1.97 -28.55 12.60
C PHE A 642 -1.96 -30.00 13.04
N THR A 643 -1.16 -30.37 14.04
CA THR A 643 -1.11 -31.75 14.54
C THR A 643 -2.46 -32.20 15.11
N LYS A 644 -3.16 -31.32 15.81
CA LYS A 644 -4.52 -31.60 16.30
C LYS A 644 -5.50 -31.82 15.14
N LEU A 645 -5.45 -30.95 14.12
CA LEU A 645 -6.33 -30.99 12.94
C LEU A 645 -6.04 -32.15 11.98
N GLU A 646 -4.83 -32.69 11.94
CA GLU A 646 -4.47 -33.85 11.10
C GLU A 646 -5.28 -35.12 11.46
N ASN A 647 -5.74 -35.22 12.70
CA ASN A 647 -6.55 -36.33 13.19
C ASN A 647 -8.07 -36.09 13.09
N ILE A 648 -8.48 -34.93 12.56
CA ILE A 648 -9.89 -34.59 12.39
C ILE A 648 -10.39 -35.12 11.04
N ALA A 649 -11.43 -35.95 11.08
CA ALA A 649 -12.02 -36.55 9.88
C ALA A 649 -12.78 -35.53 9.00
N ARG A 650 -13.28 -34.44 9.61
CA ARG A 650 -14.00 -33.38 8.90
C ARG A 650 -13.05 -32.47 8.13
N PRO A 651 -13.47 -31.93 6.97
CA PRO A 651 -12.73 -30.87 6.30
C PRO A 651 -12.45 -29.73 7.28
N ASN A 652 -11.20 -29.29 7.33
CA ASN A 652 -10.76 -28.24 8.24
C ASN A 652 -9.80 -27.29 7.53
N CYS A 653 -9.72 -26.07 8.03
CA CYS A 653 -8.85 -25.04 7.50
C CYS A 653 -8.19 -24.27 8.66
N LEU A 654 -6.87 -24.33 8.74
CA LEU A 654 -6.10 -23.50 9.66
C LEU A 654 -5.79 -22.15 9.02
N MET A 655 -6.26 -21.08 9.66
CA MET A 655 -6.07 -19.69 9.25
C MET A 655 -5.19 -18.94 10.26
N THR A 656 -4.38 -18.00 9.81
CA THR A 656 -3.75 -16.97 10.65
C THR A 656 -4.56 -15.68 10.67
N TRP A 657 -4.15 -14.71 11.47
CA TRP A 657 -4.81 -13.42 11.59
C TRP A 657 -4.77 -12.65 10.27
N GLY A 658 -5.89 -12.01 9.93
CA GLY A 658 -6.02 -11.25 8.70
C GLY A 658 -6.19 -12.09 7.44
N GLU A 659 -6.57 -13.36 7.57
CA GLU A 659 -6.90 -14.21 6.42
C GLU A 659 -8.41 -14.30 6.17
N THR A 660 -8.74 -14.61 4.92
CA THR A 660 -10.12 -14.81 4.45
C THR A 660 -10.25 -16.22 3.87
N TYR A 661 -11.30 -16.94 4.26
CA TYR A 661 -11.71 -18.20 3.63
C TYR A 661 -13.09 -18.03 2.97
N TRP A 662 -13.21 -18.38 1.68
CA TRP A 662 -14.48 -18.34 0.96
C TRP A 662 -15.13 -19.73 0.92
N TYR A 663 -16.08 -19.96 1.81
CA TYR A 663 -16.90 -21.17 1.82
C TYR A 663 -17.98 -21.13 0.75
N LYS A 664 -18.03 -22.19 -0.06
CA LYS A 664 -19.09 -22.45 -1.06
C LYS A 664 -19.71 -23.80 -0.73
N ARG A 665 -21.04 -23.83 -0.63
CA ARG A 665 -21.81 -25.04 -0.30
C ARG A 665 -21.78 -26.04 -1.45
#